data_AF-A0A4U7CFQ0-F1
#
_entry.id   AF-A0A4U7CFQ0-F1
#
_cell.length_a   1.000
_cell.length_b   1.000
_cell.length_c   1.000
_cell.angle_alpha   90.00
_cell.angle_beta   90.00
_cell.angle_gamma   90.00
#
_symmetry.space_group_name_H-M   'P 1'
#
loop_
_entity.id
_entity.type
_entity.pdbx_description
1 polymer ?
#
loop_
_entity_poly.entity_id
_entity_poly.type
_entity_poly.pdbx_seq_one_letter_code
_entity_poly.pdbx_strand_id
1 'polypeptide(L)'
;MLGGIDFGLMDPETYRDMSATKVITADTYDDDGYPIDMGLMDPRLGVIDPGLECRTCGSHSGSCNGHFGHIELAAPVIHVGFTKLIRRLLRSTCRECGRLALDDAQRDEFRDRYERAKELGDDEHDVLKAAVRQARKASTCPFCGEPQADIKHEKPTTYYEVQDVLSGDYSERIAAAMQPDEEEDDPGTSPQELADATDIALDRINEIMAGEFRPRKEDRRAIEKALDVDLTEEDMNKLMPSDIRDWFEDIPDEDLEVLGIDAEHSRPEWMILTVLPVPPVTTRPSITLDNGQRSEDDLTHKLVDIIRINQRFMENREAGAPQLIIEDLWELLQYHVTTFVDNEISGTPPARHRSGRPLKTLSQRLKGKEGRFRGSLSGKRVNFSARTVISPDPTLSLNEVGVPDRVAKEMTQTLNVTERNVEEARQYVRNGPEAHPGANYVRRPDGRRLKVTEKNCEELAEKVEADWEVNRHLVDGDIVIFNRQPSLHRMSIMAHEVVVMPYKTFRLNTVVCPPYNADFDGDEMNMHALQNEEARAEARVLMRVQEQILSPRFGGNIIGAIQDHISGTYLLTHSNPEFTETQALDLLRATRVDELPEADGVDDDGREFWTGRTLFSELLPDDLDLSFASSAGDEVVIEGGQLIEGTIDEDAVGAFGGEVVDTLTKEYGETRARVFINEIASLAMRAIMNFGFSIGIDDESIPPEAEEQVDDAIESAYDRVQELIETYEAGELESLPGRGVDETLEMKIMQTLGKARDSAGEIADQHFGDDNPAVVMARSGARGSMLNLTQMAGSVGQQAVRGERINRGYEDRTLSHYRPNDLSSEAHGFVENSYRGGLTPQEFFFHAMGGREGLVDTAVRTSKSGYLQRRLINALSELEAQYDGTVRDTSGRIVQFEFGEDGTSPVKVSSGEEDGIDVEGIVDRVVDAEFASDEEKERFLGEREPPTNLSEHAGPGLNKAGGPGVESDD
;
A
#
# COMPACT_ATOMS: atom_id res chain seq x y z
N MET A 1 -12.76 11.18 -24.54
CA MET A 1 -11.75 11.29 -23.48
C MET A 1 -11.72 12.74 -23.02
N LEU A 2 -11.60 12.97 -21.71
CA LEU A 2 -11.26 14.28 -21.17
C LEU A 2 -9.76 14.48 -21.37
N GLY A 3 -9.34 15.57 -22.00
CA GLY A 3 -7.92 15.84 -22.30
C GLY A 3 -7.13 16.40 -21.10
N GLY A 4 -7.82 17.07 -20.16
CA GLY A 4 -7.24 17.69 -18.98
C GLY A 4 -8.32 18.36 -18.12
N ILE A 5 -7.95 18.85 -16.95
CA ILE A 5 -8.81 19.64 -16.05
C ILE A 5 -8.00 20.84 -15.56
N ASP A 6 -8.45 22.04 -15.91
CA ASP A 6 -7.83 23.29 -15.45
C ASP A 6 -8.55 23.79 -14.20
N PHE A 7 -7.79 23.92 -13.11
CA PHE A 7 -8.31 24.41 -11.83
C PHE A 7 -8.11 25.92 -11.73
N GLY A 8 -9.12 26.62 -11.20
CA GLY A 8 -9.06 28.06 -10.96
C GLY A 8 -10.09 28.50 -9.91
N LEU A 9 -10.10 29.79 -9.64
CA LEU A 9 -11.19 30.47 -8.96
C LEU A 9 -12.25 30.88 -10.00
N MET A 10 -13.49 31.04 -9.55
CA MET A 10 -14.57 31.49 -10.44
C MET A 10 -14.96 32.91 -10.07
N ASP A 11 -15.08 33.74 -11.09
CA ASP A 11 -15.64 35.08 -10.98
C ASP A 11 -17.07 35.05 -10.40
N PRO A 12 -17.45 35.99 -9.52
CA PRO A 12 -18.82 36.09 -9.01
C PRO A 12 -19.92 36.14 -10.08
N GLU A 13 -19.69 36.72 -11.27
CA GLU A 13 -20.66 36.69 -12.36
C GLU A 13 -20.84 35.28 -12.92
N THR A 14 -19.77 34.50 -13.01
CA THR A 14 -19.82 33.09 -13.43
C THR A 14 -20.72 32.27 -12.49
N TYR A 15 -20.65 32.50 -11.17
CA TYR A 15 -21.57 31.84 -10.23
C TYR A 15 -23.03 32.23 -10.45
N ARG A 16 -23.31 33.48 -10.84
CA ARG A 16 -24.67 33.94 -11.13
C ARG A 16 -25.19 33.32 -12.43
N ASP A 17 -24.36 33.26 -13.47
CA ASP A 17 -24.71 32.68 -14.76
C ASP A 17 -24.95 31.16 -14.69
N MET A 18 -24.15 30.46 -13.89
CA MET A 18 -24.34 29.02 -13.62
C MET A 18 -25.59 28.73 -12.77
N SER A 19 -26.10 29.73 -12.06
CA SER A 19 -27.15 29.53 -11.08
C SER A 19 -28.54 29.46 -11.72
N ALA A 20 -29.26 28.38 -11.43
CA ALA A 20 -30.64 28.21 -11.89
C ALA A 20 -31.65 29.10 -11.12
N THR A 21 -31.36 29.45 -9.87
CA THR A 21 -32.22 30.31 -9.06
C THR A 21 -31.45 30.95 -7.91
N LYS A 22 -31.86 32.16 -7.53
CA LYS A 22 -31.38 32.83 -6.33
C LYS A 22 -32.11 32.28 -5.11
N VAL A 23 -31.36 31.87 -4.10
CA VAL A 23 -31.93 31.36 -2.84
C VAL A 23 -32.04 32.50 -1.84
N ILE A 24 -33.25 32.73 -1.34
CA ILE A 24 -33.57 33.85 -0.45
C ILE A 24 -34.14 33.35 0.87
N THR A 25 -35.00 32.33 0.85
CA THR A 25 -35.71 31.84 2.04
C THR A 25 -34.94 30.72 2.75
N ALA A 26 -34.92 30.77 4.08
CA ALA A 26 -34.23 29.78 4.91
C ALA A 26 -35.10 28.54 5.18
N ASP A 27 -36.41 28.61 4.96
CA ASP A 27 -37.32 27.49 5.15
C ASP A 27 -37.26 26.52 3.95
N THR A 28 -37.32 25.21 4.22
CA THR A 28 -37.14 24.17 3.20
C THR A 28 -38.45 23.72 2.56
N TYR A 29 -39.46 23.42 3.38
CA TYR A 29 -40.78 22.95 2.97
C TYR A 29 -41.88 23.78 3.63
N ASP A 30 -43.03 23.88 2.96
CA ASP A 30 -44.24 24.46 3.53
C ASP A 30 -44.97 23.48 4.47
N ASP A 31 -46.05 23.96 5.11
CA ASP A 31 -46.88 23.17 6.04
C ASP A 31 -47.54 21.94 5.37
N ASP A 32 -47.69 21.97 4.05
CA ASP A 32 -48.25 20.88 3.22
C ASP A 32 -47.17 19.88 2.76
N GLY A 33 -45.89 20.14 3.08
CA GLY A 33 -44.75 19.27 2.74
C GLY A 33 -44.21 19.44 1.33
N TYR A 34 -44.59 20.51 0.63
CA TYR A 34 -44.04 20.87 -0.68
C TYR A 34 -42.82 21.80 -0.54
N PRO A 35 -41.82 21.67 -1.45
CA PRO A 35 -40.67 22.57 -1.42
C PRO A 35 -41.08 24.02 -1.71
N ILE A 36 -40.47 24.95 -0.98
CA ILE A 36 -40.75 26.39 -1.11
C ILE A 36 -39.97 26.98 -2.30
N ASP A 37 -40.64 27.80 -3.11
CA ASP A 37 -40.01 28.57 -4.19
C ASP A 37 -38.96 29.55 -3.65
N MET A 38 -37.80 29.67 -4.33
CA MET A 38 -36.63 30.44 -3.87
C MET A 38 -36.04 29.99 -2.52
N GLY A 39 -36.42 28.80 -2.05
CA GLY A 39 -35.85 28.15 -0.86
C GLY A 39 -34.71 27.18 -1.19
N LEU A 40 -34.16 26.54 -0.15
CA LEU A 40 -33.02 25.62 -0.28
C LEU A 40 -33.35 24.29 -0.97
N MET A 41 -34.64 23.96 -1.10
CA MET A 41 -35.18 22.77 -1.77
C MET A 41 -35.96 23.10 -3.04
N ASP A 42 -35.79 24.30 -3.61
CA ASP A 42 -36.46 24.72 -4.85
C ASP A 42 -36.28 23.67 -5.97
N PRO A 43 -37.37 23.20 -6.63
CA PRO A 43 -37.29 22.22 -7.72
C PRO A 43 -36.40 22.63 -8.91
N ARG A 44 -36.06 23.92 -9.04
CA ARG A 44 -35.06 24.41 -10.00
C ARG A 44 -33.64 23.94 -9.70
N LEU A 45 -33.32 23.66 -8.43
CA LEU A 45 -32.01 23.14 -8.00
C LEU A 45 -31.87 21.62 -8.16
N GLY A 46 -32.95 20.95 -8.57
CA GLY A 46 -33.02 19.51 -8.76
C GLY A 46 -34.15 18.88 -7.95
N VAL A 47 -34.45 17.61 -8.24
CA VAL A 47 -35.52 16.85 -7.57
C VAL A 47 -34.98 15.53 -7.05
N ILE A 48 -35.40 15.17 -5.84
CA ILE A 48 -35.08 13.89 -5.18
C ILE A 48 -36.33 13.02 -5.01
N ASP A 49 -37.50 13.64 -4.82
CA ASP A 49 -38.76 12.92 -4.68
C ASP A 49 -39.22 12.34 -6.05
N PRO A 50 -39.55 11.04 -6.13
CA PRO A 50 -39.89 10.37 -7.40
C PRO A 50 -41.08 10.96 -8.16
N GLY A 51 -41.97 11.66 -7.46
CA GLY A 51 -43.18 12.27 -8.04
C GLY A 51 -42.99 13.69 -8.58
N LEU A 52 -41.80 14.29 -8.43
CA LEU A 52 -41.52 15.65 -8.87
C LEU A 52 -40.67 15.66 -10.14
N GLU A 53 -40.91 16.67 -10.97
CA GLU A 53 -40.10 16.99 -12.15
C GLU A 53 -39.26 18.23 -11.88
N CYS A 54 -38.00 18.20 -12.32
CA CYS A 54 -37.13 19.36 -12.19
C CYS A 54 -37.60 20.49 -13.09
N ARG A 55 -37.81 21.68 -12.52
CA ARG A 55 -38.26 22.87 -13.28
C ARG A 55 -37.20 23.43 -14.25
N THR A 56 -35.94 23.01 -14.10
CA THR A 56 -34.81 23.48 -14.93
C THR A 56 -34.54 22.55 -16.11
N CYS A 57 -34.46 21.23 -15.89
CA CYS A 57 -34.16 20.27 -16.95
C CYS A 57 -35.33 19.37 -17.39
N GLY A 58 -36.49 19.42 -16.72
CA GLY A 58 -37.65 18.57 -17.00
C GLY A 58 -37.46 17.08 -16.69
N SER A 59 -36.32 16.69 -16.13
CA SER A 59 -36.03 15.30 -15.79
C SER A 59 -36.57 14.92 -14.41
N HIS A 60 -36.93 13.64 -14.25
CA HIS A 60 -37.33 13.06 -12.97
C HIS A 60 -36.13 12.71 -12.07
N SER A 61 -36.44 12.35 -10.81
CA SER A 61 -35.47 11.81 -9.85
C SER A 61 -34.68 10.63 -10.46
N GLY A 62 -33.35 10.69 -10.36
CA GLY A 62 -32.42 9.71 -10.93
C GLY A 62 -31.87 10.04 -12.32
N SER A 63 -32.54 10.89 -13.10
CA SER A 63 -32.02 11.38 -14.41
C SER A 63 -31.58 12.85 -14.34
N CYS A 64 -32.09 13.62 -13.37
CA CYS A 64 -31.64 14.97 -13.11
C CYS A 64 -30.26 14.97 -12.42
N ASN A 65 -29.26 15.60 -13.04
CA ASN A 65 -27.92 15.74 -12.46
C ASN A 65 -27.85 16.77 -11.30
N GLY A 66 -28.90 17.58 -11.14
CA GLY A 66 -28.96 18.70 -10.21
C GLY A 66 -28.42 20.00 -10.82
N HIS A 67 -28.83 21.14 -10.25
CA HIS A 67 -28.45 22.47 -10.73
C HIS A 67 -28.04 23.36 -9.56
N PHE A 68 -27.03 24.21 -9.77
CA PHE A 68 -26.53 25.11 -8.74
C PHE A 68 -27.48 26.27 -8.48
N GLY A 69 -27.52 26.70 -7.22
CA GLY A 69 -28.13 27.96 -6.79
C GLY A 69 -27.05 28.96 -6.40
N HIS A 70 -27.44 30.17 -6.04
CA HIS A 70 -26.53 31.13 -5.40
C HIS A 70 -27.24 31.92 -4.30
N ILE A 71 -26.44 32.35 -3.32
CA ILE A 71 -26.82 33.32 -2.29
C ILE A 71 -25.97 34.57 -2.50
N GLU A 72 -26.63 35.73 -2.58
CA GLU A 72 -25.94 37.01 -2.58
C GLU A 72 -25.56 37.36 -1.14
N LEU A 73 -24.26 37.45 -0.85
CA LEU A 73 -23.79 37.79 0.49
C LEU A 73 -23.95 39.31 0.70
N ALA A 74 -24.47 39.68 1.86
CA ALA A 74 -24.76 41.07 2.19
C ALA A 74 -23.50 41.90 2.47
N ALA A 75 -22.39 41.22 2.76
CA ALA A 75 -21.05 41.77 2.92
C ALA A 75 -20.01 40.75 2.40
N PRO A 76 -18.82 41.21 1.97
CA PRO A 76 -17.75 40.31 1.53
C PRO A 76 -17.26 39.41 2.68
N VAL A 77 -16.96 38.14 2.36
CA VAL A 77 -16.55 37.12 3.33
C VAL A 77 -15.24 36.46 2.88
N ILE A 78 -14.27 36.37 3.77
CA ILE A 78 -12.96 35.78 3.46
C ILE A 78 -13.09 34.27 3.33
N HIS A 79 -12.63 33.70 2.21
CA HIS A 79 -12.59 32.25 2.04
C HIS A 79 -11.44 31.64 2.85
N VAL A 80 -11.78 30.82 3.84
CA VAL A 80 -10.83 30.28 4.83
C VAL A 80 -9.68 29.46 4.21
N GLY A 81 -9.92 28.82 3.07
CA GLY A 81 -8.91 28.04 2.34
C GLY A 81 -7.72 28.87 1.85
N PHE A 82 -7.89 30.17 1.64
CA PHE A 82 -6.86 31.05 1.07
C PHE A 82 -6.19 31.97 2.09
N THR A 83 -6.48 31.81 3.38
CA THR A 83 -5.96 32.70 4.45
C THR A 83 -4.44 32.90 4.42
N LYS A 84 -3.69 31.83 4.16
CA LYS A 84 -2.22 31.93 4.03
C LYS A 84 -1.77 32.71 2.79
N LEU A 85 -2.50 32.61 1.68
CA LEU A 85 -2.18 33.28 0.42
C LEU A 85 -2.57 34.76 0.49
N ILE A 86 -3.76 35.07 1.02
CA ILE A 86 -4.22 36.44 1.30
C ILE A 86 -3.17 37.17 2.15
N ARG A 87 -2.68 36.54 3.24
CA ARG A 87 -1.61 37.11 4.07
C ARG A 87 -0.33 37.41 3.27
N ARG A 88 0.05 36.54 2.34
CA ARG A 88 1.26 36.71 1.54
C ARG A 88 1.11 37.88 0.57
N LEU A 89 -0.04 37.95 -0.11
CA LEU A 89 -0.36 39.02 -1.06
C LEU A 89 -0.39 40.38 -0.37
N LEU A 90 -1.10 40.52 0.75
CA LEU A 90 -1.15 41.76 1.55
C LEU A 90 0.22 42.24 2.05
N ARG A 91 1.21 41.34 2.14
CA ARG A 91 2.59 41.69 2.57
C ARG A 91 3.53 41.94 1.40
N SER A 92 3.13 41.62 0.18
CA SER A 92 3.95 41.77 -1.02
C SER A 92 3.49 42.89 -1.93
N THR A 93 2.21 43.27 -1.90
CA THR A 93 1.66 44.38 -2.70
C THR A 93 1.58 45.66 -1.88
N CYS A 94 1.58 46.80 -2.55
CA CYS A 94 1.37 48.09 -1.92
C CYS A 94 -0.13 48.39 -1.79
N ARG A 95 -0.55 48.92 -0.63
CA ARG A 95 -1.95 49.32 -0.36
C ARG A 95 -2.48 50.41 -1.29
N GLU A 96 -1.68 51.42 -1.59
CA GLU A 96 -2.14 52.60 -2.31
C GLU A 96 -2.11 52.41 -3.84
N CYS A 97 -1.10 51.70 -4.37
CA CYS A 97 -0.93 51.54 -5.82
C CYS A 97 -1.20 50.14 -6.35
N GLY A 98 -1.51 49.16 -5.50
CA GLY A 98 -1.77 47.76 -5.88
C GLY A 98 -0.55 46.99 -6.41
N ARG A 99 0.52 47.69 -6.83
CA ARG A 99 1.71 47.08 -7.42
C ARG A 99 2.51 46.23 -6.44
N LEU A 100 3.16 45.22 -6.98
CA LEU A 100 4.10 44.36 -6.27
C LEU A 100 5.29 45.19 -5.78
N ALA A 101 5.69 45.06 -4.52
CA ALA A 101 6.78 45.83 -3.92
C ALA A 101 8.18 45.30 -4.32
N LEU A 102 8.39 45.11 -5.62
CA LEU A 102 9.65 44.73 -6.26
C LEU A 102 10.06 45.80 -7.27
N ASP A 103 11.36 45.97 -7.48
CA ASP A 103 11.85 46.78 -8.60
C ASP A 103 11.72 46.02 -9.94
N ASP A 104 11.81 46.74 -11.06
CA ASP A 104 11.62 46.14 -12.39
C ASP A 104 12.64 45.03 -12.69
N ALA A 105 13.88 45.15 -12.22
CA ALA A 105 14.91 44.14 -12.42
C ALA A 105 14.58 42.83 -11.66
N GLN A 106 14.06 42.95 -10.44
CA GLN A 106 13.59 41.83 -9.63
C GLN A 106 12.36 41.17 -10.26
N ARG A 107 11.43 41.95 -10.81
CA ARG A 107 10.24 41.42 -11.50
C ARG A 107 10.62 40.54 -12.68
N ASP A 108 11.56 41.02 -13.51
CA ASP A 108 12.07 40.24 -14.65
C ASP A 108 12.80 38.97 -14.19
N GLU A 109 13.65 39.06 -13.15
CA GLU A 109 14.35 37.90 -12.59
C GLU A 109 13.37 36.81 -12.10
N PHE A 110 12.32 37.18 -11.37
CA PHE A 110 11.34 36.22 -10.87
C PHE A 110 10.45 35.65 -11.96
N ARG A 111 10.15 36.42 -13.01
CA ARG A 111 9.44 35.95 -14.20
C ARG A 111 10.24 34.86 -14.93
N ASP A 112 11.51 35.14 -15.23
CA ASP A 112 12.40 34.17 -15.88
C ASP A 112 12.56 32.90 -15.02
N ARG A 113 12.66 33.08 -13.71
CA ARG A 113 12.76 31.95 -12.76
C ARG A 113 11.48 31.12 -12.72
N TYR A 114 10.31 31.75 -12.83
CA TYR A 114 9.02 31.06 -12.90
C TYR A 114 8.90 30.24 -14.19
N GLU A 115 9.20 30.85 -15.35
CA GLU A 115 9.18 30.15 -16.64
C GLU A 115 10.13 28.96 -16.65
N ARG A 116 11.35 29.15 -16.12
CA ARG A 116 12.32 28.06 -16.00
C ARG A 116 11.86 26.95 -15.06
N ALA A 117 11.24 27.28 -13.93
CA ALA A 117 10.69 26.27 -13.02
C ALA A 117 9.59 25.45 -13.71
N LYS A 118 8.72 26.12 -14.48
CA LYS A 118 7.66 25.48 -15.26
C LYS A 118 8.21 24.56 -16.35
N GLU A 119 9.26 24.98 -17.07
CA GLU A 119 9.92 24.15 -18.09
C GLU A 119 10.60 22.91 -17.49
N LEU A 120 11.17 23.03 -16.28
CA LEU A 120 11.85 21.94 -15.59
C LEU A 120 10.89 21.05 -14.77
N GLY A 121 9.63 21.45 -14.62
CA GLY A 121 8.67 20.77 -13.75
C GLY A 121 9.02 20.88 -12.25
N ASP A 122 9.72 21.94 -11.85
CA ASP A 122 10.02 22.25 -10.45
C ASP A 122 8.80 22.86 -9.74
N ASP A 123 8.79 22.86 -8.39
CA ASP A 123 7.70 23.47 -7.61
C ASP A 123 7.68 25.00 -7.77
N GLU A 124 6.78 25.48 -8.63
CA GLU A 124 6.49 26.89 -8.88
C GLU A 124 6.23 27.68 -7.58
N HIS A 125 5.70 27.02 -6.54
CA HIS A 125 5.37 27.66 -5.28
C HIS A 125 6.60 28.17 -4.52
N ASP A 126 7.77 27.60 -4.77
CA ASP A 126 9.03 28.07 -4.16
C ASP A 126 9.49 29.39 -4.76
N VAL A 127 9.21 29.63 -6.05
CA VAL A 127 9.44 30.92 -6.71
C VAL A 127 8.54 31.98 -6.10
N LEU A 128 7.24 31.69 -5.94
CA LEU A 128 6.29 32.61 -5.28
C LEU A 128 6.72 32.94 -3.84
N LYS A 129 7.14 31.95 -3.05
CA LYS A 129 7.63 32.20 -1.67
C LYS A 129 8.88 33.10 -1.69
N ALA A 130 9.78 32.93 -2.65
CA ALA A 130 10.98 33.74 -2.78
C ALA A 130 10.64 35.19 -3.16
N ALA A 131 9.75 35.38 -4.15
CA ALA A 131 9.27 36.69 -4.57
C ALA A 131 8.61 37.45 -3.41
N VAL A 132 7.69 36.80 -2.67
CA VAL A 132 7.02 37.40 -1.51
C VAL A 132 8.01 37.75 -0.39
N ARG A 133 9.02 36.92 -0.13
CA ARG A 133 10.05 37.23 0.87
C ARG A 133 10.91 38.42 0.47
N GLN A 134 11.17 38.59 -0.82
CA GLN A 134 11.93 39.71 -1.33
C GLN A 134 11.09 40.99 -1.27
N ALA A 135 9.84 40.95 -1.71
CA ALA A 135 8.91 42.08 -1.67
C ALA A 135 8.72 42.61 -0.23
N ARG A 136 8.63 41.70 0.75
CA ARG A 136 8.50 42.08 2.18
C ARG A 136 9.69 42.89 2.73
N LYS A 137 10.87 42.83 2.11
CA LYS A 137 12.03 43.61 2.58
C LYS A 137 11.91 45.10 2.23
N ALA A 138 11.04 45.46 1.29
CA ALA A 138 10.82 46.84 0.92
C ALA A 138 10.04 47.57 2.03
N SER A 139 10.70 48.51 2.72
CA SER A 139 10.07 49.37 3.73
C SER A 139 9.23 50.50 3.11
N THR A 140 9.40 50.75 1.82
CA THR A 140 8.71 51.80 1.06
C THR A 140 8.43 51.28 -0.35
N CYS A 141 7.25 51.58 -0.89
CA CYS A 141 6.88 51.15 -2.22
C CYS A 141 7.82 51.75 -3.28
N PRO A 142 8.43 50.95 -4.18
CA PRO A 142 9.28 51.44 -5.26
C PRO A 142 8.56 52.35 -6.27
N PHE A 143 7.22 52.24 -6.37
CA PHE A 143 6.42 52.93 -7.37
C PHE A 143 5.79 54.23 -6.87
N CYS A 144 5.06 54.20 -5.75
CA CYS A 144 4.35 55.37 -5.23
C CYS A 144 5.04 56.03 -4.03
N GLY A 145 6.08 55.42 -3.46
CA GLY A 145 6.79 55.97 -2.30
C GLY A 145 6.05 55.83 -0.96
N GLU A 146 4.93 55.10 -0.92
CA GLU A 146 4.15 54.89 0.30
C GLU A 146 4.87 53.92 1.26
N PRO A 147 5.01 54.24 2.56
CA PRO A 147 5.55 53.32 3.55
C PRO A 147 4.70 52.04 3.65
N GLN A 148 5.36 50.89 3.69
CA GLN A 148 4.68 49.60 3.85
C GLN A 148 4.56 49.27 5.34
N ALA A 149 3.33 49.01 5.80
CA ALA A 149 3.04 48.50 7.13
C ALA A 149 3.15 46.96 7.17
N ASP A 150 3.57 46.36 8.29
CA ASP A 150 3.51 44.90 8.43
C ASP A 150 2.06 44.48 8.70
N ILE A 151 1.70 43.29 8.22
CA ILE A 151 0.36 42.72 8.36
C ILE A 151 0.40 41.56 9.34
N LYS A 152 -0.25 41.69 10.50
CA LYS A 152 -0.43 40.59 11.45
C LYS A 152 -1.67 39.79 11.08
N HIS A 153 -1.61 38.47 11.21
CA HIS A 153 -2.74 37.58 10.96
C HIS A 153 -3.07 36.80 12.23
N GLU A 154 -4.27 37.03 12.73
CA GLU A 154 -4.85 36.30 13.84
C GLU A 154 -5.79 35.22 13.27
N LYS A 155 -5.50 33.96 13.62
CA LYS A 155 -6.31 32.83 13.14
C LYS A 155 -7.72 32.93 13.77
N PRO A 156 -8.79 32.62 13.01
CA PRO A 156 -8.78 31.91 11.72
C PRO A 156 -8.74 32.81 10.47
N THR A 157 -9.24 34.04 10.52
CA THR A 157 -9.53 34.88 9.34
C THR A 157 -9.33 36.38 9.55
N THR A 158 -8.72 36.81 10.65
CA THR A 158 -8.62 38.24 10.99
C THR A 158 -7.24 38.78 10.64
N TYR A 159 -7.20 39.95 10.00
CA TYR A 159 -5.96 40.62 9.61
C TYR A 159 -5.89 42.00 10.24
N TYR A 160 -4.71 42.38 10.67
CA TYR A 160 -4.43 43.71 11.19
C TYR A 160 -3.24 44.30 10.47
N GLU A 161 -3.36 45.58 10.13
CA GLU A 161 -2.25 46.41 9.69
C GLU A 161 -1.60 47.03 10.93
N VAL A 162 -0.30 46.77 11.11
CA VAL A 162 0.47 47.27 12.25
C VAL A 162 1.04 48.63 11.87
N GLN A 163 0.61 49.68 12.57
CA GLN A 163 1.13 51.02 12.39
C GLN A 163 1.79 51.52 13.67
N ASP A 164 2.99 52.08 13.56
CA ASP A 164 3.69 52.68 14.69
C ASP A 164 3.13 54.08 14.97
N VAL A 165 2.12 54.16 15.83
CA VAL A 165 1.55 55.43 16.27
C VAL A 165 2.29 55.95 17.49
N LEU A 166 2.29 57.27 17.69
CA LEU A 166 2.86 57.86 18.91
C LEU A 166 2.08 57.37 20.13
N SER A 167 2.78 56.74 21.09
CA SER A 167 2.23 56.21 22.34
C SER A 167 1.43 57.27 23.08
N GLY A 168 0.25 56.95 23.63
CA GLY A 168 -0.53 57.88 24.48
C GLY A 168 0.30 58.50 25.61
N ASP A 169 1.22 57.73 26.17
CA ASP A 169 2.11 58.12 27.28
C ASP A 169 3.51 58.59 26.82
N TYR A 170 3.64 59.10 25.59
CA TYR A 170 4.95 59.49 25.02
C TYR A 170 5.73 60.49 25.89
N SER A 171 5.04 61.44 26.54
CA SER A 171 5.67 62.42 27.42
C SER A 171 6.28 61.78 28.66
N GLU A 172 5.65 60.75 29.21
CA GLU A 172 6.14 60.01 30.37
C GLU A 172 7.36 59.15 30.00
N ARG A 173 7.33 58.52 28.81
CA ARG A 173 8.47 57.75 28.28
C ARG A 173 9.71 58.63 28.08
N ILE A 174 9.54 59.85 27.54
CA ILE A 174 10.64 60.83 27.41
C ILE A 174 11.17 61.21 28.79
N ALA A 175 10.28 61.50 29.75
CA ALA A 175 10.68 61.91 31.09
C ALA A 175 11.39 60.81 31.90
N ALA A 176 11.04 59.54 31.67
CA ALA A 176 11.72 58.40 32.27
C ALA A 176 13.12 58.20 31.67
N ALA A 177 13.26 58.29 30.34
CA ALA A 177 14.53 58.15 29.63
C ALA A 177 15.57 59.24 29.98
N MET A 178 15.10 60.40 30.44
CA MET A 178 15.96 61.53 30.83
C MET A 178 16.44 61.45 32.29
N GLN A 179 15.91 60.53 33.09
CA GLN A 179 16.34 60.39 34.48
C GLN A 179 17.70 59.69 34.56
N PRO A 180 18.57 60.10 35.51
CA PRO A 180 19.84 59.43 35.74
C PRO A 180 19.61 57.98 36.20
N ASP A 181 20.31 57.04 35.59
CA ASP A 181 20.30 55.63 35.99
C ASP A 181 21.62 55.27 36.70
N GLU A 182 21.53 55.05 38.01
CA GLU A 182 22.67 54.72 38.86
C GLU A 182 23.23 53.30 38.61
N GLU A 183 22.47 52.40 37.96
CA GLU A 183 22.91 51.04 37.65
C GLU A 183 23.74 50.97 36.36
N GLU A 184 23.53 51.88 35.39
CA GLU A 184 24.22 51.93 34.10
C GLU A 184 25.30 53.04 33.98
N ASP A 185 25.56 53.79 35.06
CA ASP A 185 26.52 54.92 35.10
C ASP A 185 26.12 56.06 34.11
N ASP A 186 24.82 56.21 33.83
CA ASP A 186 24.25 57.25 32.97
C ASP A 186 23.84 58.47 33.81
N PRO A 187 24.49 59.65 33.63
CA PRO A 187 24.16 60.86 34.38
C PRO A 187 22.77 61.45 34.06
N GLY A 188 22.02 60.88 33.12
CA GLY A 188 20.73 61.39 32.67
C GLY A 188 20.90 62.59 31.73
N THR A 189 19.88 62.88 30.93
CA THR A 189 19.93 63.94 29.92
C THR A 189 19.07 65.13 30.36
N SER A 190 19.65 66.33 30.45
CA SER A 190 18.86 67.54 30.74
C SER A 190 18.07 68.03 29.51
N PRO A 191 16.95 68.76 29.68
CA PRO A 191 16.19 69.31 28.55
C PRO A 191 17.02 70.23 27.62
N GLN A 192 18.06 70.87 28.16
CA GLN A 192 19.00 71.69 27.38
C GLN A 192 19.92 70.83 26.51
N GLU A 193 20.44 69.72 27.06
CA GLU A 193 21.26 68.77 26.31
C GLU A 193 20.45 68.05 25.24
N LEU A 194 19.18 67.74 25.51
CA LEU A 194 18.26 67.18 24.52
C LEU A 194 17.95 68.19 23.41
N ALA A 195 17.78 69.48 23.72
CA ALA A 195 17.60 70.55 22.74
C ALA A 195 18.82 70.69 21.82
N ASP A 196 20.01 70.69 22.40
CA ASP A 196 21.26 70.81 21.67
C ASP A 196 21.54 69.56 20.81
N ALA A 197 21.13 68.36 21.26
CA ALA A 197 21.29 67.10 20.54
C ALA A 197 20.26 66.89 19.40
N THR A 198 19.05 67.43 19.55
CA THR A 198 17.96 67.25 18.58
C THR A 198 17.75 68.42 17.62
N ASP A 199 18.44 69.55 17.85
CA ASP A 199 18.27 70.84 17.14
C ASP A 199 16.82 71.40 17.23
N ILE A 200 16.09 70.99 18.27
CA ILE A 200 14.74 71.47 18.59
C ILE A 200 14.85 72.56 19.65
N ALA A 201 14.16 73.69 19.44
CA ALA A 201 14.15 74.79 20.41
C ALA A 201 13.72 74.31 21.80
N LEU A 202 14.44 74.74 22.86
CA LEU A 202 14.20 74.35 24.25
C LEU A 202 12.73 74.50 24.69
N ASP A 203 12.08 75.61 24.31
CA ASP A 203 10.68 75.86 24.62
C ASP A 203 9.77 74.76 24.03
N ARG A 204 10.08 74.29 22.82
CA ARG A 204 9.34 73.22 22.14
C ARG A 204 9.54 71.86 22.81
N ILE A 205 10.74 71.56 23.30
CA ILE A 205 11.01 70.34 24.05
C ILE A 205 10.24 70.33 25.37
N ASN A 206 10.22 71.46 26.08
CA ASN A 206 9.44 71.59 27.31
C ASN A 206 7.92 71.42 27.05
N GLU A 207 7.39 71.96 25.95
CA GLU A 207 6.00 71.74 25.53
C GLU A 207 5.70 70.26 25.20
N ILE A 208 6.65 69.55 24.57
CA ILE A 208 6.52 68.12 24.25
C ILE A 208 6.54 67.26 25.51
N MET A 209 7.46 67.54 26.44
CA MET A 209 7.54 66.87 27.75
C MET A 209 6.33 67.14 28.64
N ALA A 210 5.71 68.32 28.53
CA ALA A 210 4.48 68.66 29.23
C ALA A 210 3.21 68.02 28.62
N GLY A 211 3.33 67.35 27.47
CA GLY A 211 2.20 66.79 26.72
C GLY A 211 1.32 67.85 26.04
N GLU A 212 1.73 69.12 26.05
CA GLU A 212 1.00 70.24 25.44
C GLU A 212 1.20 70.30 23.91
N PHE A 213 2.27 69.70 23.41
CA PHE A 213 2.60 69.65 21.98
C PHE A 213 2.95 68.24 21.51
N ARG A 214 2.32 67.80 20.41
CA ARG A 214 2.60 66.50 19.78
C ARG A 214 3.80 66.63 18.83
N PRO A 215 4.91 65.90 19.05
CA PRO A 215 6.10 66.01 18.20
C PRO A 215 5.79 65.59 16.76
N ARG A 216 6.35 66.31 15.78
CA ARG A 216 6.26 65.92 14.36
C ARG A 216 7.15 64.71 14.11
N LYS A 217 6.96 63.99 12.99
CA LYS A 217 7.70 62.76 12.68
C LYS A 217 9.23 62.93 12.69
N GLU A 218 9.72 64.08 12.23
CA GLU A 218 11.15 64.43 12.24
C GLU A 218 11.65 64.71 13.67
N ASP A 219 10.93 65.55 14.40
CA ASP A 219 11.22 65.87 15.81
C ASP A 219 11.19 64.61 16.70
N ARG A 220 10.20 63.74 16.49
CA ARG A 220 10.04 62.46 17.21
C ARG A 220 11.25 61.55 16.98
N ARG A 221 11.68 61.37 15.72
CA ARG A 221 12.85 60.55 15.37
C ARG A 221 14.15 61.12 15.93
N ALA A 222 14.27 62.45 15.97
CA ALA A 222 15.43 63.08 16.58
C ALA A 222 15.48 62.79 18.09
N ILE A 223 14.33 62.87 18.79
CA ILE A 223 14.23 62.56 20.22
C ILE A 223 14.44 61.06 20.50
N GLU A 224 13.81 60.16 19.74
CA GLU A 224 14.00 58.70 19.83
C GLU A 224 15.48 58.32 19.70
N LYS A 225 16.19 58.96 18.76
CA LYS A 225 17.63 58.73 18.54
C LYS A 225 18.53 59.34 19.63
N ALA A 226 18.14 60.48 20.19
CA ALA A 226 18.91 61.16 21.22
C ALA A 226 18.81 60.48 22.60
N LEU A 227 17.66 59.86 22.88
CA LEU A 227 17.36 59.21 24.16
C LEU A 227 17.38 57.67 24.10
N ASP A 228 17.61 57.09 22.93
CA ASP A 228 17.54 55.63 22.68
C ASP A 228 16.25 54.98 23.21
N VAL A 229 15.10 55.65 23.01
CA VAL A 229 13.78 55.21 23.48
C VAL A 229 12.76 55.17 22.34
N ASP A 230 11.94 54.11 22.33
CA ASP A 230 10.81 53.98 21.42
C ASP A 230 9.57 54.71 21.96
N LEU A 231 9.22 55.80 21.29
CA LEU A 231 8.06 56.65 21.61
C LEU A 231 6.79 56.20 20.90
N THR A 232 6.84 55.11 20.15
CA THR A 232 5.69 54.54 19.47
C THR A 232 5.07 53.36 20.22
N GLU A 233 3.81 53.11 19.90
CA GLU A 233 3.11 51.87 20.24
C GLU A 233 2.51 51.27 18.96
N GLU A 234 2.42 49.95 18.91
CA GLU A 234 1.79 49.25 17.80
C GLU A 234 0.27 49.51 17.84
N ASP A 235 -0.24 50.31 16.91
CA ASP A 235 -1.68 50.37 16.62
C ASP A 235 -2.04 49.25 15.66
N MET A 236 -3.05 48.48 16.06
CA MET A 236 -3.49 47.27 15.39
C MET A 236 -4.79 47.56 14.65
N ASN A 237 -4.68 48.16 13.46
CA ASN A 237 -5.85 48.50 12.68
C ASN A 237 -6.43 47.26 12.00
N LYS A 238 -7.64 46.86 12.36
CA LYS A 238 -8.31 45.67 11.80
C LYS A 238 -8.71 45.94 10.34
N LEU A 239 -8.24 45.10 9.43
CA LEU A 239 -8.61 45.16 8.01
C LEU A 239 -9.94 44.45 7.81
N MET A 240 -10.95 45.17 7.31
CA MET A 240 -12.23 44.56 6.94
C MET A 240 -12.07 43.86 5.59
N PRO A 241 -12.84 42.78 5.31
CA PRO A 241 -12.74 42.10 4.02
C PRO A 241 -13.09 42.96 2.82
N SER A 242 -13.90 44.00 2.99
CA SER A 242 -14.13 45.02 1.97
C SER A 242 -12.82 45.69 1.57
N ASP A 243 -12.05 46.14 2.56
CA ASP A 243 -10.80 46.86 2.33
C ASP A 243 -9.75 45.96 1.66
N ILE A 244 -9.69 44.69 2.08
CA ILE A 244 -8.80 43.68 1.47
C ILE A 244 -9.23 43.40 0.02
N ARG A 245 -10.53 43.38 -0.27
CA ARG A 245 -11.05 43.12 -1.62
C ARG A 245 -10.75 44.28 -2.55
N ASP A 246 -11.02 45.50 -2.12
CA ASP A 246 -10.74 46.71 -2.89
C ASP A 246 -9.24 46.80 -3.20
N TRP A 247 -8.38 46.50 -2.21
CA TRP A 247 -6.94 46.39 -2.43
C TRP A 247 -6.57 45.33 -3.48
N PHE A 248 -7.18 44.15 -3.43
CA PHE A 248 -6.90 43.09 -4.41
C PHE A 248 -7.39 43.41 -5.83
N GLU A 249 -8.49 44.17 -5.98
CA GLU A 249 -8.97 44.63 -7.28
C GLU A 249 -7.97 45.58 -7.97
N ASP A 250 -7.22 46.38 -7.19
CA ASP A 250 -6.21 47.33 -7.69
C ASP A 250 -4.91 46.65 -8.19
N ILE A 251 -4.73 45.34 -7.97
CA ILE A 251 -3.53 44.63 -8.43
C ILE A 251 -3.59 44.44 -9.95
N PRO A 252 -2.56 44.87 -10.71
CA PRO A 252 -2.55 44.68 -12.15
C PRO A 252 -2.16 43.24 -12.54
N ASP A 253 -2.69 42.75 -13.67
CA ASP A 253 -2.46 41.39 -14.17
C ASP A 253 -0.98 41.06 -14.35
N GLU A 254 -0.19 42.04 -14.81
CA GLU A 254 1.27 41.90 -15.01
C GLU A 254 2.02 41.53 -13.72
N ASP A 255 1.53 41.94 -12.56
CA ASP A 255 2.15 41.64 -11.26
C ASP A 255 1.69 40.29 -10.70
N LEU A 256 0.50 39.82 -11.09
CA LEU A 256 0.01 38.48 -10.74
C LEU A 256 0.81 37.40 -11.46
N GLU A 257 1.15 37.62 -12.73
CA GLU A 257 1.97 36.70 -13.52
C GLU A 257 3.37 36.51 -12.91
N VAL A 258 3.99 37.57 -12.36
CA VAL A 258 5.29 37.49 -11.66
C VAL A 258 5.20 36.62 -10.41
N LEU A 259 4.03 36.57 -9.77
CA LEU A 259 3.76 35.71 -8.63
C LEU A 259 3.37 34.28 -9.05
N GLY A 260 3.22 34.00 -10.34
CA GLY A 260 2.72 32.70 -10.83
C GLY A 260 1.23 32.50 -10.54
N ILE A 261 0.44 33.59 -10.47
CA ILE A 261 -1.01 33.55 -10.34
C ILE A 261 -1.62 33.86 -11.71
N ASP A 262 -2.52 33.01 -12.18
CA ASP A 262 -3.27 33.23 -13.41
C ASP A 262 -4.26 34.39 -13.25
N ALA A 263 -4.05 35.46 -14.03
CA ALA A 263 -4.86 36.66 -14.02
C ALA A 263 -6.25 36.48 -14.67
N GLU A 264 -6.44 35.48 -15.53
CA GLU A 264 -7.74 35.21 -16.16
C GLU A 264 -8.60 34.29 -15.30
N HIS A 265 -8.00 33.31 -14.62
CA HIS A 265 -8.73 32.26 -13.89
C HIS A 265 -8.57 32.28 -12.38
N SER A 266 -7.72 33.13 -11.79
CA SER A 266 -7.41 33.07 -10.35
C SER A 266 -7.16 34.44 -9.69
N ARG A 267 -7.88 35.47 -10.14
CA ARG A 267 -7.81 36.83 -9.58
C ARG A 267 -7.96 36.85 -8.05
N PRO A 268 -7.08 37.53 -7.29
CA PRO A 268 -7.06 37.48 -5.83
C PRO A 268 -8.32 37.97 -5.13
N GLU A 269 -9.03 38.93 -5.69
CA GLU A 269 -10.28 39.48 -5.16
C GLU A 269 -11.38 38.41 -5.07
N TRP A 270 -11.33 37.35 -5.89
CA TRP A 270 -12.27 36.23 -5.84
C TRP A 270 -12.05 35.30 -4.63
N MET A 271 -10.93 35.44 -3.92
CA MET A 271 -10.73 34.79 -2.61
C MET A 271 -11.63 35.37 -1.52
N ILE A 272 -12.22 36.55 -1.78
CA ILE A 272 -13.18 37.21 -0.91
C ILE A 272 -14.56 37.08 -1.55
N LEU A 273 -15.35 36.16 -1.00
CA LEU A 273 -16.64 35.77 -1.56
C LEU A 273 -17.65 36.92 -1.43
N THR A 274 -18.24 37.28 -2.56
CA THR A 274 -19.44 38.15 -2.64
C THR A 274 -20.69 37.34 -2.97
N VAL A 275 -20.52 36.24 -3.69
CA VAL A 275 -21.57 35.28 -4.04
C VAL A 275 -21.17 33.91 -3.52
N LEU A 276 -22.08 33.24 -2.81
CA LEU A 276 -21.87 31.87 -2.34
C LEU A 276 -22.68 30.90 -3.21
N PRO A 277 -22.04 29.95 -3.93
CA PRO A 277 -22.76 28.93 -4.68
C PRO A 277 -23.47 27.95 -3.74
N VAL A 278 -24.75 27.70 -4.01
CA VAL A 278 -25.56 26.72 -3.29
C VAL A 278 -25.50 25.40 -4.04
N PRO A 279 -25.00 24.32 -3.39
CA PRO A 279 -24.90 23.03 -4.05
C PRO A 279 -26.30 22.44 -4.36
N PRO A 280 -26.44 21.69 -5.47
CA PRO A 280 -27.71 21.10 -5.90
C PRO A 280 -28.38 20.22 -4.85
N VAL A 281 -29.70 20.06 -4.94
CA VAL A 281 -30.48 19.20 -4.01
C VAL A 281 -30.02 17.74 -4.09
N THR A 282 -29.61 17.27 -5.27
CA THR A 282 -29.08 15.92 -5.49
C THR A 282 -27.82 15.61 -4.68
N THR A 283 -27.07 16.63 -4.28
CA THR A 283 -25.87 16.51 -3.42
C THR A 283 -26.16 16.64 -1.93
N ARG A 284 -27.37 17.10 -1.58
CA ARG A 284 -27.86 17.33 -0.21
C ARG A 284 -29.18 16.57 0.04
N PRO A 285 -29.22 15.24 -0.14
CA PRO A 285 -30.46 14.49 -0.01
C PRO A 285 -30.96 14.50 1.44
N SER A 286 -32.26 14.68 1.63
CA SER A 286 -32.92 14.47 2.92
C SER A 286 -33.12 12.98 3.17
N ILE A 287 -32.90 12.52 4.41
CA ILE A 287 -33.13 11.14 4.82
C ILE A 287 -34.47 11.08 5.54
N THR A 288 -35.37 10.19 5.11
CA THR A 288 -36.60 9.91 5.85
C THR A 288 -36.31 8.85 6.92
N LEU A 289 -36.53 9.19 8.18
CA LEU A 289 -36.39 8.26 9.30
C LEU A 289 -37.61 7.32 9.37
N ASP A 290 -37.47 6.18 10.05
CA ASP A 290 -38.54 5.16 10.18
C ASP A 290 -39.84 5.71 10.82
N ASN A 291 -39.72 6.79 11.60
CA ASN A 291 -40.86 7.49 12.19
C ASN A 291 -41.58 8.45 11.22
N GLY A 292 -41.18 8.46 9.94
CA GLY A 292 -41.71 9.33 8.89
C GLY A 292 -41.21 10.77 8.92
N GLN A 293 -40.35 11.14 9.89
CA GLN A 293 -39.77 12.48 9.94
C GLN A 293 -38.61 12.60 8.94
N ARG A 294 -38.53 13.74 8.25
CA ARG A 294 -37.39 14.07 7.40
C ARG A 294 -36.25 14.63 8.25
N SER A 295 -35.08 14.01 8.13
CA SER A 295 -33.82 14.56 8.61
C SER A 295 -33.12 15.23 7.43
N GLU A 296 -32.91 16.54 7.54
CA GLU A 296 -32.19 17.31 6.53
C GLU A 296 -30.69 16.97 6.54
N ASP A 297 -30.05 17.26 5.42
CA ASP A 297 -28.61 17.12 5.24
C ASP A 297 -27.82 18.16 6.07
N ASP A 298 -26.63 17.78 6.54
CA ASP A 298 -25.76 18.67 7.34
C ASP A 298 -25.39 19.97 6.59
N LEU A 299 -25.22 19.94 5.26
CA LEU A 299 -24.96 21.15 4.47
C LEU A 299 -26.20 22.03 4.40
N THR A 300 -27.39 21.45 4.26
CA THR A 300 -28.65 22.20 4.26
C THR A 300 -28.82 22.94 5.58
N HIS A 301 -28.59 22.28 6.72
CA HIS A 301 -28.61 22.92 8.03
C HIS A 301 -27.70 24.15 8.11
N LYS A 302 -26.49 24.06 7.57
CA LYS A 302 -25.54 25.17 7.62
C LYS A 302 -25.91 26.30 6.67
N LEU A 303 -26.45 26.00 5.49
CA LEU A 303 -26.96 26.99 4.55
C LEU A 303 -28.16 27.76 5.12
N VAL A 304 -29.04 27.10 5.89
CA VAL A 304 -30.13 27.76 6.62
C VAL A 304 -29.58 28.81 7.56
N ASP A 305 -28.55 28.49 8.34
CA ASP A 305 -27.92 29.45 9.25
C ASP A 305 -27.30 30.64 8.50
N ILE A 306 -26.62 30.38 7.38
CA ILE A 306 -26.02 31.43 6.52
C ILE A 306 -27.09 32.39 6.01
N ILE A 307 -28.22 31.87 5.48
CA ILE A 307 -29.30 32.71 4.96
C ILE A 307 -29.90 33.58 6.06
N ARG A 308 -30.15 33.00 7.25
CA ARG A 308 -30.72 33.74 8.39
C ARG A 308 -29.84 34.88 8.85
N ILE A 309 -28.53 34.65 9.01
CA ILE A 309 -27.62 35.72 9.42
C ILE A 309 -27.44 36.77 8.32
N ASN A 310 -27.42 36.34 7.05
CA ASN A 310 -27.30 37.23 5.90
C ASN A 310 -28.51 38.20 5.80
N GLN A 311 -29.73 37.69 5.97
CA GLN A 311 -30.94 38.51 6.05
C GLN A 311 -30.91 39.48 7.24
N ARG A 312 -30.59 38.96 8.44
CA ARG A 312 -30.50 39.77 9.65
C ARG A 312 -29.47 40.89 9.51
N PHE A 313 -28.35 40.64 8.86
CA PHE A 313 -27.33 41.66 8.58
C PHE A 313 -27.89 42.77 7.67
N MET A 314 -28.57 42.42 6.57
CA MET A 314 -29.19 43.41 5.68
C MET A 314 -30.21 44.28 6.41
N GLU A 315 -31.13 43.66 7.16
CA GLU A 315 -32.18 44.37 7.90
C GLU A 315 -31.60 45.36 8.92
N ASN A 316 -30.56 44.97 9.66
CA ASN A 316 -29.94 45.84 10.66
C ASN A 316 -29.13 46.97 10.02
N ARG A 317 -28.47 46.70 8.87
CA ARG A 317 -27.75 47.73 8.12
C ARG A 317 -28.71 48.78 7.56
N GLU A 318 -29.82 48.35 6.96
CA GLU A 318 -30.85 49.25 6.42
C GLU A 318 -31.58 50.05 7.52
N ALA A 319 -31.74 49.45 8.71
CA ALA A 319 -32.30 50.13 9.88
C ALA A 319 -31.34 51.15 10.53
N GLY A 320 -30.09 51.26 10.05
CA GLY A 320 -29.10 52.20 10.60
C GLY A 320 -28.59 51.80 11.98
N ALA A 321 -28.41 50.49 12.23
CA ALA A 321 -27.88 50.00 13.50
C ALA A 321 -26.45 50.53 13.79
N PRO A 322 -26.06 50.65 15.07
CA PRO A 322 -24.69 51.00 15.47
C PRO A 322 -23.63 50.07 14.84
N GLN A 323 -22.47 50.65 14.51
CA GLN A 323 -21.35 49.96 13.85
C GLN A 323 -20.93 48.65 14.56
N LEU A 324 -20.84 48.66 15.89
CA LEU A 324 -20.51 47.47 16.70
C LEU A 324 -21.43 46.27 16.43
N ILE A 325 -22.74 46.52 16.27
CA ILE A 325 -23.72 45.45 16.00
C ILE A 325 -23.53 44.90 14.58
N ILE A 326 -23.23 45.79 13.61
CA ILE A 326 -22.97 45.40 12.22
C ILE A 326 -21.71 44.53 12.15
N GLU A 327 -20.65 44.90 12.88
CA GLU A 327 -19.41 44.14 12.98
C GLU A 327 -19.63 42.76 13.62
N ASP A 328 -20.38 42.66 14.72
CA ASP A 328 -20.74 41.37 15.35
C ASP A 328 -21.52 40.45 14.40
N LEU A 329 -22.50 41.01 13.66
CA LEU A 329 -23.28 40.25 12.69
C LEU A 329 -22.42 39.80 11.49
N TRP A 330 -21.47 40.64 11.08
CA TRP A 330 -20.49 40.29 10.04
C TRP A 330 -19.57 39.15 10.50
N GLU A 331 -19.05 39.20 11.72
CA GLU A 331 -18.23 38.10 12.28
C GLU A 331 -19.00 36.79 12.38
N LEU A 332 -20.29 36.87 12.72
CA LEU A 332 -21.16 35.69 12.74
C LEU A 332 -21.36 35.13 11.32
N LEU A 333 -21.55 35.99 10.30
CA LEU A 333 -21.62 35.57 8.91
C LEU A 333 -20.31 34.90 8.46
N GLN A 334 -19.16 35.49 8.78
CA GLN A 334 -17.83 34.92 8.53
C GLN A 334 -17.68 33.55 9.20
N TYR A 335 -18.14 33.39 10.45
CA TYR A 335 -18.16 32.10 11.15
C TYR A 335 -19.02 31.05 10.43
N HIS A 336 -20.23 31.41 10.00
CA HIS A 336 -21.14 30.48 9.34
C HIS A 336 -20.62 30.01 7.97
N VAL A 337 -20.03 30.90 7.18
CA VAL A 337 -19.39 30.54 5.90
C VAL A 337 -18.12 29.72 6.13
N THR A 338 -17.28 30.12 7.10
CA THR A 338 -16.05 29.38 7.45
C THR A 338 -16.35 27.93 7.81
N THR A 339 -17.30 27.72 8.71
CA THR A 339 -17.70 26.37 9.15
C THR A 339 -18.49 25.60 8.10
N PHE A 340 -19.03 26.24 7.05
CA PHE A 340 -19.62 25.56 5.88
C PHE A 340 -18.54 24.98 4.95
N VAL A 341 -17.42 25.68 4.79
CA VAL A 341 -16.27 25.19 4.02
C VAL A 341 -15.51 24.12 4.83
N ASP A 342 -15.12 24.44 6.06
CA ASP A 342 -14.40 23.53 6.96
C ASP A 342 -14.80 23.70 8.43
N ASN A 343 -15.53 22.71 8.95
CA ASN A 343 -15.96 22.67 10.35
C ASN A 343 -14.92 22.11 11.35
N GLU A 344 -13.74 21.70 10.90
CA GLU A 344 -12.66 21.15 11.75
C GLU A 344 -11.48 22.12 11.87
N ILE A 345 -11.68 23.39 11.53
CA ILE A 345 -10.62 24.38 11.61
C ILE A 345 -10.22 24.70 13.06
N SER A 346 -8.91 24.85 13.28
CA SER A 346 -8.35 25.22 14.57
C SER A 346 -8.70 26.67 14.93
N GLY A 347 -9.12 26.90 16.19
CA GLY A 347 -9.47 28.22 16.71
C GLY A 347 -10.93 28.62 16.51
N THR A 348 -11.74 27.79 15.85
CA THR A 348 -13.18 28.03 15.66
C THR A 348 -13.99 26.93 16.34
N PRO A 349 -15.04 27.27 17.12
CA PRO A 349 -15.89 26.25 17.71
C PRO A 349 -16.63 25.46 16.61
N PRO A 350 -16.64 24.11 16.66
CA PRO A 350 -17.30 23.32 15.63
C PRO A 350 -18.82 23.52 15.71
N ALA A 351 -19.45 23.78 14.57
CA ALA A 351 -20.89 23.83 14.45
C ALA A 351 -21.47 22.42 14.68
N ARG A 352 -22.45 22.34 15.57
CA ARG A 352 -23.08 21.09 16.01
C ARG A 352 -24.56 21.10 15.67
N HIS A 353 -25.08 19.92 15.35
CA HIS A 353 -26.50 19.67 15.30
C HIS A 353 -27.13 19.81 16.70
N ARG A 354 -28.46 19.95 16.79
CA ARG A 354 -29.20 20.01 18.08
C ARG A 354 -28.96 18.79 18.98
N SER A 355 -28.55 17.67 18.40
CA SER A 355 -28.17 16.44 19.11
C SER A 355 -26.76 16.48 19.73
N GLY A 356 -25.98 17.55 19.51
CA GLY A 356 -24.59 17.66 19.96
C GLY A 356 -23.57 17.05 18.99
N ARG A 357 -24.00 16.34 17.94
CA ARG A 357 -23.12 15.80 16.89
C ARG A 357 -22.51 16.93 16.05
N PRO A 358 -21.18 16.97 15.81
CA PRO A 358 -20.57 17.90 14.85
C PRO A 358 -21.11 17.69 13.44
N LEU A 359 -21.36 18.77 12.71
CA LEU A 359 -21.83 18.70 11.32
C LEU A 359 -20.69 18.30 10.37
N LYS A 360 -20.97 17.42 9.39
CA LYS A 360 -20.02 17.05 8.32
C LYS A 360 -20.20 17.94 7.09
N THR A 361 -19.32 18.92 6.96
CA THR A 361 -19.36 19.93 5.88
C THR A 361 -18.47 19.56 4.68
N LEU A 362 -18.18 20.50 3.77
CA LEU A 362 -17.52 20.21 2.49
C LEU A 362 -16.16 19.52 2.65
N SER A 363 -15.29 20.08 3.50
CA SER A 363 -13.95 19.54 3.78
C SER A 363 -14.01 18.09 4.30
N GLN A 364 -14.90 17.80 5.25
CA GLN A 364 -15.06 16.46 5.85
C GLN A 364 -15.68 15.45 4.88
N ARG A 365 -16.47 15.89 3.90
CA ARG A 365 -17.02 15.00 2.85
C ARG A 365 -15.96 14.56 1.87
N LEU A 366 -14.96 15.40 1.60
CA LEU A 366 -13.87 15.10 0.68
C LEU A 366 -12.73 14.35 1.38
N LYS A 367 -12.31 14.83 2.57
CA LYS A 367 -11.18 14.31 3.35
C LYS A 367 -11.56 13.10 4.21
N GLY A 368 -10.54 12.44 4.75
CA GLY A 368 -10.70 11.33 5.69
C GLY A 368 -10.83 9.96 5.03
N LYS A 369 -10.94 8.90 5.86
CA LYS A 369 -11.01 7.50 5.38
C LYS A 369 -12.32 7.19 4.66
N GLU A 370 -13.43 7.76 5.15
CA GLU A 370 -14.77 7.62 4.57
C GLU A 370 -15.13 8.77 3.60
N GLY A 371 -14.20 9.70 3.36
CA GLY A 371 -14.41 10.79 2.42
C GLY A 371 -14.52 10.30 0.97
N ARG A 372 -15.08 11.13 0.10
CA ARG A 372 -15.40 10.78 -1.31
C ARG A 372 -14.19 10.25 -2.09
N PHE A 373 -13.00 10.82 -1.92
CA PHE A 373 -11.81 10.34 -2.61
C PHE A 373 -11.50 8.88 -2.27
N ARG A 374 -11.43 8.53 -0.99
CA ARG A 374 -11.07 7.17 -0.56
C ARG A 374 -12.22 6.17 -0.63
N GLY A 375 -13.43 6.60 -0.27
CA GLY A 375 -14.59 5.70 -0.14
C GLY A 375 -15.46 5.60 -1.38
N SER A 376 -15.30 6.48 -2.37
CA SER A 376 -16.16 6.49 -3.56
C SER A 376 -15.43 6.68 -4.89
N LEU A 377 -14.18 7.17 -4.93
CA LEU A 377 -13.45 7.36 -6.19
C LEU A 377 -12.36 6.31 -6.36
N SER A 378 -11.37 6.28 -5.46
CA SER A 378 -10.25 5.32 -5.51
C SER A 378 -10.68 3.88 -5.25
N GLY A 379 -11.79 3.68 -4.53
CA GLY A 379 -12.35 2.36 -4.26
C GLY A 379 -13.87 2.42 -4.25
N LYS A 380 -14.51 1.48 -4.93
CA LYS A 380 -15.96 1.35 -5.01
C LYS A 380 -16.37 -0.09 -4.75
N ARG A 381 -17.61 -0.27 -4.32
CA ARG A 381 -18.26 -1.59 -4.39
C ARG A 381 -18.60 -1.88 -5.84
N VAL A 382 -18.23 -3.06 -6.31
CA VAL A 382 -18.48 -3.51 -7.67
C VAL A 382 -19.66 -4.49 -7.70
N ASN A 383 -20.33 -4.54 -8.84
CA ASN A 383 -21.33 -5.58 -9.12
C ASN A 383 -20.64 -6.85 -9.64
N PHE A 384 -21.41 -7.92 -9.85
CA PHE A 384 -20.90 -9.19 -10.40
C PHE A 384 -19.71 -9.74 -9.61
N SER A 385 -19.87 -9.75 -8.28
CA SER A 385 -18.91 -10.36 -7.36
C SER A 385 -19.62 -11.35 -6.42
N ALA A 386 -18.93 -12.42 -6.05
CA ALA A 386 -19.35 -13.38 -5.03
C ALA A 386 -18.24 -13.59 -4.00
N ARG A 387 -18.62 -14.01 -2.78
CA ARG A 387 -17.69 -14.35 -1.70
C ARG A 387 -18.20 -15.57 -0.96
N THR A 388 -17.34 -16.56 -0.75
CA THR A 388 -17.65 -17.73 0.08
C THR A 388 -16.36 -18.36 0.60
N VAL A 389 -16.50 -19.33 1.50
CA VAL A 389 -15.41 -20.14 2.07
C VAL A 389 -14.76 -20.98 0.98
N ILE A 390 -13.44 -21.17 1.08
CA ILE A 390 -12.68 -22.03 0.16
C ILE A 390 -12.50 -23.45 0.72
N SER A 391 -12.34 -24.43 -0.17
CA SER A 391 -12.04 -25.82 0.15
C SER A 391 -10.98 -26.37 -0.80
N PRO A 392 -10.08 -27.26 -0.35
CA PRO A 392 -9.05 -27.82 -1.22
C PRO A 392 -9.66 -28.79 -2.23
N ASP A 393 -9.14 -28.78 -3.45
CA ASP A 393 -9.45 -29.80 -4.46
C ASP A 393 -8.23 -30.04 -5.37
N PRO A 394 -7.42 -31.07 -5.11
CA PRO A 394 -6.23 -31.36 -5.92
C PRO A 394 -6.56 -31.95 -7.30
N THR A 395 -7.84 -32.26 -7.58
CA THR A 395 -8.23 -32.84 -8.88
C THR A 395 -8.47 -31.81 -9.98
N LEU A 396 -8.63 -30.53 -9.60
CA LEU A 396 -8.75 -29.42 -10.53
C LEU A 396 -7.37 -29.04 -11.07
N SER A 397 -7.29 -28.56 -12.32
CA SER A 397 -6.07 -27.93 -12.81
C SER A 397 -5.75 -26.68 -11.98
N LEU A 398 -4.48 -26.30 -11.90
CA LEU A 398 -4.07 -25.07 -11.19
C LEU A 398 -4.73 -23.76 -11.71
N ASN A 399 -5.18 -23.72 -12.95
CA ASN A 399 -5.93 -22.55 -13.47
C ASN A 399 -7.42 -22.58 -13.12
N GLU A 400 -7.95 -23.73 -12.69
CA GLU A 400 -9.37 -23.93 -12.51
C GLU A 400 -9.79 -23.57 -11.09
N VAL A 401 -10.99 -23.00 -10.98
CA VAL A 401 -11.66 -22.74 -9.71
C VAL A 401 -13.03 -23.41 -9.70
N GLY A 402 -13.28 -24.23 -8.68
CA GLY A 402 -14.59 -24.83 -8.49
C GLY A 402 -15.60 -23.78 -8.04
N VAL A 403 -16.63 -23.52 -8.83
CA VAL A 403 -17.68 -22.53 -8.54
C VAL A 403 -18.98 -23.25 -8.17
N PRO A 404 -19.62 -22.91 -7.03
CA PRO A 404 -20.93 -23.44 -6.67
C PRO A 404 -21.99 -23.20 -7.74
N ASP A 405 -22.80 -24.21 -8.05
CA ASP A 405 -23.92 -24.14 -8.99
C ASP A 405 -24.84 -22.93 -8.74
N ARG A 406 -25.11 -22.61 -7.47
CA ARG A 406 -25.91 -21.45 -7.09
C ARG A 406 -25.25 -20.12 -7.49
N VAL A 407 -23.93 -19.99 -7.27
CA VAL A 407 -23.19 -18.80 -7.66
C VAL A 407 -23.15 -18.68 -9.18
N ALA A 408 -22.96 -19.80 -9.89
CA ALA A 408 -22.94 -19.84 -11.35
C ALA A 408 -24.28 -19.42 -11.99
N LYS A 409 -25.41 -19.68 -11.34
CA LYS A 409 -26.76 -19.24 -11.80
C LYS A 409 -27.06 -17.77 -11.50
N GLU A 410 -26.62 -17.27 -10.34
CA GLU A 410 -26.84 -15.86 -9.95
C GLU A 410 -25.90 -14.92 -10.71
N MET A 411 -24.65 -15.32 -10.91
CA MET A 411 -23.66 -14.58 -11.69
C MET A 411 -23.86 -14.84 -13.18
N THR A 412 -23.83 -13.77 -13.97
CA THR A 412 -23.98 -13.87 -15.42
C THR A 412 -22.81 -13.21 -16.12
N GLN A 413 -22.50 -13.72 -17.31
CA GLN A 413 -21.62 -13.05 -18.26
C GLN A 413 -22.42 -12.66 -19.50
N THR A 414 -22.06 -11.53 -20.08
CA THR A 414 -22.66 -11.05 -21.32
C THR A 414 -22.06 -11.84 -22.49
N LEU A 415 -22.93 -12.53 -23.23
CA LEU A 415 -22.62 -13.17 -24.50
C LEU A 415 -23.16 -12.30 -25.63
N ASN A 416 -22.26 -11.76 -26.46
CA ASN A 416 -22.65 -11.07 -27.67
C ASN A 416 -23.03 -12.11 -28.72
N VAL A 417 -24.28 -12.06 -29.20
CA VAL A 417 -24.81 -13.02 -30.14
C VAL A 417 -24.30 -12.70 -31.55
N THR A 418 -23.63 -13.66 -32.13
CA THR A 418 -23.10 -13.65 -33.49
C THR A 418 -23.74 -14.79 -34.28
N GLU A 419 -23.55 -14.80 -35.59
CA GLU A 419 -24.03 -15.89 -36.44
C GLU A 419 -23.46 -17.26 -36.02
N ARG A 420 -22.31 -17.30 -35.34
CA ARG A 420 -21.63 -18.54 -34.92
C ARG A 420 -22.20 -19.15 -33.63
N ASN A 421 -22.62 -18.32 -32.68
CA ASN A 421 -23.06 -18.76 -31.35
C ASN A 421 -24.57 -18.53 -31.11
N VAL A 422 -25.33 -18.14 -32.14
CA VAL A 422 -26.78 -17.88 -32.01
C VAL A 422 -27.55 -19.08 -31.49
N GLU A 423 -27.24 -20.30 -31.94
CA GLU A 423 -27.96 -21.49 -31.50
C GLU A 423 -27.66 -21.81 -30.02
N GLU A 424 -26.43 -21.59 -29.58
CA GLU A 424 -26.02 -21.73 -28.18
C GLU A 424 -26.73 -20.68 -27.30
N ALA A 425 -26.73 -19.41 -27.74
CA ALA A 425 -27.44 -18.33 -27.06
C ALA A 425 -28.95 -18.62 -26.94
N ARG A 426 -29.57 -19.15 -27.99
CA ARG A 426 -30.97 -19.58 -27.97
C ARG A 426 -31.20 -20.70 -26.97
N GLN A 427 -30.28 -21.67 -26.89
CA GLN A 427 -30.39 -22.77 -25.95
C GLN A 427 -30.33 -22.29 -24.50
N TYR A 428 -29.42 -21.36 -24.16
CA TYR A 428 -29.36 -20.78 -22.82
C TYR A 428 -30.64 -20.03 -22.44
N VAL A 429 -31.18 -19.24 -23.38
CA VAL A 429 -32.44 -18.52 -23.14
C VAL A 429 -33.60 -19.50 -22.99
N ARG A 430 -33.65 -20.57 -23.80
CA ARG A 430 -34.68 -21.61 -23.75
C ARG A 430 -34.67 -22.38 -22.42
N ASN A 431 -33.49 -22.68 -21.89
CA ASN A 431 -33.31 -23.32 -20.58
C ASN A 431 -33.83 -22.44 -19.42
N GLY A 432 -33.91 -21.12 -19.61
CA GLY A 432 -34.44 -20.18 -18.63
C GLY A 432 -33.48 -19.91 -17.46
N PRO A 433 -33.96 -19.27 -16.38
CA PRO A 433 -33.10 -18.85 -15.27
C PRO A 433 -32.82 -19.93 -14.21
N GLU A 434 -33.62 -21.00 -14.14
CA GLU A 434 -33.53 -22.02 -13.08
C GLU A 434 -32.62 -23.21 -13.44
N ALA A 435 -32.65 -23.62 -14.72
CA ALA A 435 -31.80 -24.68 -15.24
C ALA A 435 -30.40 -24.13 -15.56
N HIS A 436 -29.37 -24.93 -15.28
CA HIS A 436 -27.99 -24.60 -15.62
C HIS A 436 -27.48 -25.58 -16.69
N PRO A 437 -26.85 -25.10 -17.77
CA PRO A 437 -26.59 -23.69 -18.08
C PRO A 437 -27.84 -22.97 -18.65
N GLY A 438 -28.13 -21.76 -18.17
CA GLY A 438 -29.31 -20.97 -18.54
C GLY A 438 -29.01 -19.48 -18.70
N ALA A 439 -30.05 -18.62 -18.70
CA ALA A 439 -29.91 -17.18 -18.86
C ALA A 439 -30.95 -16.38 -18.06
N ASN A 440 -30.53 -15.21 -17.57
CA ASN A 440 -31.34 -14.35 -16.69
C ASN A 440 -31.92 -13.14 -17.42
N TYR A 441 -31.19 -12.59 -18.40
CA TYR A 441 -31.60 -11.40 -19.14
C TYR A 441 -31.19 -11.50 -20.61
N VAL A 442 -31.95 -10.84 -21.47
CA VAL A 442 -31.57 -10.56 -22.85
C VAL A 442 -31.69 -9.07 -23.11
N ARG A 443 -30.77 -8.51 -23.89
CA ARG A 443 -30.82 -7.11 -24.31
C ARG A 443 -30.89 -7.06 -25.82
N ARG A 444 -31.82 -6.26 -26.30
CA ARG A 444 -32.01 -6.01 -27.72
C ARG A 444 -31.04 -4.93 -28.22
N PRO A 445 -30.82 -4.84 -29.55
CA PRO A 445 -30.06 -3.75 -30.16
C PRO A 445 -30.64 -2.35 -29.88
N ASP A 446 -31.95 -2.25 -29.59
CA ASP A 446 -32.62 -1.00 -29.17
C ASP A 446 -32.25 -0.56 -27.74
N GLY A 447 -31.42 -1.33 -27.04
CA GLY A 447 -30.98 -1.08 -25.67
C GLY A 447 -31.96 -1.59 -24.60
N ARG A 448 -33.15 -2.09 -24.97
CA ARG A 448 -34.15 -2.58 -24.02
C ARG A 448 -33.71 -3.91 -23.42
N ARG A 449 -33.58 -3.93 -22.09
CA ARG A 449 -33.31 -5.14 -21.30
C ARG A 449 -34.62 -5.85 -20.95
N LEU A 450 -34.70 -7.12 -21.28
CA LEU A 450 -35.83 -8.01 -21.00
C LEU A 450 -35.38 -9.08 -20.01
N LYS A 451 -36.19 -9.33 -18.99
CA LYS A 451 -35.95 -10.40 -18.02
C LYS A 451 -36.45 -11.73 -18.58
N VAL A 452 -35.60 -12.75 -18.52
CA VAL A 452 -35.97 -14.13 -18.87
C VAL A 452 -36.66 -14.76 -17.66
N THR A 453 -37.78 -15.41 -17.91
CA THR A 453 -38.64 -16.09 -16.93
C THR A 453 -39.12 -17.40 -17.55
N GLU A 454 -39.54 -18.36 -16.74
CA GLU A 454 -40.06 -19.65 -17.24
C GLU A 454 -41.25 -19.51 -18.21
N LYS A 455 -41.98 -18.39 -18.16
CA LYS A 455 -43.14 -18.16 -19.02
C LYS A 455 -42.81 -17.60 -20.40
N ASN A 456 -41.67 -16.92 -20.52
CA ASN A 456 -41.28 -16.22 -21.74
C ASN A 456 -40.00 -16.75 -22.38
N CYS A 457 -39.31 -17.70 -21.75
CA CYS A 457 -38.03 -18.23 -22.23
C CYS A 457 -38.13 -18.85 -23.64
N GLU A 458 -39.16 -19.66 -23.92
CA GLU A 458 -39.36 -20.28 -25.24
C GLU A 458 -39.59 -19.22 -26.33
N GLU A 459 -40.51 -18.28 -26.09
CA GLU A 459 -40.83 -17.21 -27.04
C GLU A 459 -39.64 -16.25 -27.24
N LEU A 460 -38.88 -15.96 -26.19
CA LEU A 460 -37.69 -15.11 -26.29
C LEU A 460 -36.58 -15.80 -27.06
N ALA A 461 -36.34 -17.10 -26.84
CA ALA A 461 -35.32 -17.86 -27.54
C ALA A 461 -35.54 -17.85 -29.07
N GLU A 462 -36.78 -17.98 -29.55
CA GLU A 462 -37.07 -17.90 -30.98
C GLU A 462 -36.75 -16.52 -31.60
N LYS A 463 -36.79 -15.45 -30.79
CA LYS A 463 -36.52 -14.08 -31.22
C LYS A 463 -35.06 -13.65 -31.11
N VAL A 464 -34.22 -14.43 -30.42
CA VAL A 464 -32.79 -14.12 -30.33
C VAL A 464 -32.17 -14.28 -31.72
N GLU A 465 -31.50 -13.23 -32.17
CA GLU A 465 -30.80 -13.13 -33.45
C GLU A 465 -29.41 -12.53 -33.20
N ALA A 466 -28.59 -12.43 -34.24
CA ALA A 466 -27.32 -11.71 -34.16
C ALA A 466 -27.53 -10.26 -33.69
N ASP A 467 -26.51 -9.68 -33.05
CA ASP A 467 -26.49 -8.34 -32.43
C ASP A 467 -27.31 -8.20 -31.13
N TRP A 468 -27.93 -9.28 -30.64
CA TRP A 468 -28.49 -9.30 -29.28
C TRP A 468 -27.40 -9.59 -28.26
N GLU A 469 -27.64 -9.19 -27.00
CA GLU A 469 -26.80 -9.58 -25.87
C GLU A 469 -27.60 -10.55 -24.98
N VAL A 470 -26.99 -11.67 -24.58
CA VAL A 470 -27.59 -12.63 -23.65
C VAL A 470 -26.75 -12.67 -22.38
N ASN A 471 -27.34 -12.35 -21.23
CA ASN A 471 -26.72 -12.56 -19.93
C ASN A 471 -26.96 -14.00 -19.49
N ARG A 472 -26.06 -14.88 -19.93
CA ARG A 472 -26.07 -16.31 -19.57
C ARG A 472 -25.43 -16.55 -18.20
N HIS A 473 -25.77 -17.66 -17.56
CA HIS A 473 -25.06 -18.18 -16.38
C HIS A 473 -23.58 -18.40 -16.71
N LEU A 474 -22.75 -18.44 -15.66
CA LEU A 474 -21.36 -18.91 -15.81
C LEU A 474 -21.34 -20.35 -16.30
N VAL A 475 -20.38 -20.73 -17.11
CA VAL A 475 -20.18 -22.12 -17.58
C VAL A 475 -18.71 -22.50 -17.47
N ASP A 476 -18.42 -23.79 -17.62
CA ASP A 476 -17.04 -24.28 -17.55
C ASP A 476 -16.15 -23.61 -18.60
N GLY A 477 -14.94 -23.20 -18.19
CA GLY A 477 -13.98 -22.48 -19.03
C GLY A 477 -14.18 -20.95 -19.11
N ASP A 478 -15.19 -20.40 -18.44
CA ASP A 478 -15.33 -18.95 -18.28
C ASP A 478 -14.19 -18.37 -17.44
N ILE A 479 -13.65 -17.22 -17.86
CA ILE A 479 -12.60 -16.53 -17.09
C ILE A 479 -13.24 -15.65 -16.01
N VAL A 480 -12.77 -15.83 -14.78
CA VAL A 480 -13.13 -15.03 -13.62
C VAL A 480 -11.89 -14.56 -12.90
N ILE A 481 -11.98 -13.43 -12.19
CA ILE A 481 -10.90 -12.98 -11.32
C ILE A 481 -11.16 -13.51 -9.91
N PHE A 482 -10.15 -14.17 -9.34
CA PHE A 482 -10.18 -14.73 -8.00
C PHE A 482 -9.18 -14.00 -7.09
N ASN A 483 -9.63 -13.64 -5.90
CA ASN A 483 -8.91 -12.74 -5.01
C ASN A 483 -9.03 -13.15 -3.53
N ARG A 484 -7.90 -13.16 -2.82
CA ARG A 484 -7.87 -13.20 -1.36
C ARG A 484 -7.45 -11.84 -0.79
N GLN A 485 -8.12 -11.43 0.28
CA GLN A 485 -7.80 -10.22 1.03
C GLN A 485 -7.10 -10.60 2.34
N PRO A 486 -6.07 -9.86 2.78
CA PRO A 486 -5.50 -8.65 2.17
C PRO A 486 -4.67 -8.96 0.91
N SER A 487 -4.75 -8.09 -0.10
CA SER A 487 -3.96 -8.23 -1.33
C SER A 487 -2.61 -7.55 -1.17
N LEU A 488 -1.58 -8.35 -0.88
CA LEU A 488 -0.23 -7.87 -0.56
C LEU A 488 0.62 -7.64 -1.80
N HIS A 489 0.42 -8.46 -2.84
CA HIS A 489 1.12 -8.38 -4.11
C HIS A 489 0.15 -8.68 -5.26
N ARG A 490 0.58 -8.45 -6.51
CA ARG A 490 -0.28 -8.65 -7.68
C ARG A 490 -0.83 -10.07 -7.80
N MET A 491 -0.07 -11.09 -7.37
CA MET A 491 -0.51 -12.49 -7.41
C MET A 491 -1.63 -12.82 -6.40
N SER A 492 -1.96 -11.92 -5.47
CA SER A 492 -3.17 -12.08 -4.63
C SER A 492 -4.48 -11.89 -5.42
N ILE A 493 -4.39 -11.53 -6.71
CA ILE A 493 -5.49 -11.44 -7.66
C ILE A 493 -5.06 -12.07 -8.99
N MET A 494 -5.67 -13.20 -9.35
CA MET A 494 -5.35 -13.92 -10.59
C MET A 494 -6.63 -14.36 -11.30
N ALA A 495 -6.52 -14.63 -12.59
CA ALA A 495 -7.61 -15.13 -13.41
C ALA A 495 -7.65 -16.66 -13.36
N HIS A 496 -8.83 -17.19 -13.09
CA HIS A 496 -9.12 -18.62 -13.07
C HIS A 496 -10.20 -18.97 -14.10
N GLU A 497 -10.20 -20.22 -14.52
CA GLU A 497 -11.21 -20.84 -15.36
C GLU A 497 -12.26 -21.51 -14.47
N VAL A 498 -13.53 -21.20 -14.72
CA VAL A 498 -14.64 -21.74 -13.93
C VAL A 498 -14.80 -23.23 -14.20
N VAL A 499 -15.02 -24.01 -13.14
CA VAL A 499 -15.60 -25.36 -13.20
C VAL A 499 -16.81 -25.39 -12.27
N VAL A 500 -18.01 -25.54 -12.82
CA VAL A 500 -19.25 -25.50 -12.07
C VAL A 500 -19.48 -26.82 -11.37
N MET A 501 -19.65 -26.77 -10.06
CA MET A 501 -19.73 -27.97 -9.25
C MET A 501 -20.78 -27.84 -8.14
N PRO A 502 -21.30 -28.96 -7.59
CA PRO A 502 -22.26 -28.92 -6.50
C PRO A 502 -21.64 -28.39 -5.20
N TYR A 503 -22.50 -28.08 -4.22
CA TYR A 503 -22.20 -27.53 -2.89
C TYR A 503 -22.03 -26.00 -2.86
N LYS A 504 -21.27 -25.44 -1.91
CA LYS A 504 -21.36 -24.01 -1.53
C LYS A 504 -20.01 -23.31 -1.34
N THR A 505 -18.89 -24.02 -1.52
CA THR A 505 -17.53 -23.49 -1.34
C THR A 505 -16.88 -23.26 -2.69
N PHE A 506 -15.94 -22.30 -2.74
CA PHE A 506 -15.02 -22.25 -3.87
C PHE A 506 -13.98 -23.35 -3.70
N ARG A 507 -13.68 -24.09 -4.77
CA ARG A 507 -12.62 -25.10 -4.72
C ARG A 507 -11.35 -24.57 -5.36
N LEU A 508 -10.23 -24.74 -4.67
CA LEU A 508 -8.93 -24.28 -5.10
C LEU A 508 -7.94 -25.44 -5.07
N ASN A 509 -7.12 -25.56 -6.11
CA ASN A 509 -6.00 -26.47 -6.09
C ASN A 509 -4.96 -26.01 -5.05
N THR A 510 -4.50 -26.95 -4.22
CA THR A 510 -3.58 -26.72 -3.11
C THR A 510 -2.23 -26.14 -3.54
N VAL A 511 -1.74 -26.43 -4.74
CA VAL A 511 -0.47 -25.86 -5.27
C VAL A 511 -0.53 -24.35 -5.49
N VAL A 512 -1.74 -23.78 -5.57
CA VAL A 512 -1.98 -22.33 -5.79
C VAL A 512 -2.30 -21.59 -4.49
N CYS A 513 -2.26 -22.26 -3.34
CA CYS A 513 -2.42 -21.60 -2.05
C CYS A 513 -1.32 -20.56 -1.72
N PRO A 514 -0.02 -20.82 -2.00
CA PRO A 514 1.06 -19.88 -1.69
C PRO A 514 0.88 -18.44 -2.23
N PRO A 515 0.55 -18.19 -3.51
CA PRO A 515 0.35 -16.82 -4.01
C PRO A 515 -0.85 -16.10 -3.39
N TYR A 516 -1.85 -16.82 -2.87
CA TYR A 516 -2.94 -16.21 -2.11
C TYR A 516 -2.66 -16.11 -0.61
N ASN A 517 -1.60 -16.77 -0.14
CA ASN A 517 -1.34 -17.04 1.27
C ASN A 517 -2.58 -17.64 1.97
N ALA A 518 -3.30 -18.50 1.25
CA ALA A 518 -4.60 -19.02 1.65
C ALA A 518 -4.47 -20.33 2.43
N ASP A 519 -5.27 -20.46 3.48
CA ASP A 519 -5.43 -21.72 4.22
C ASP A 519 -6.89 -22.21 4.15
N PHE A 520 -7.20 -23.30 4.86
CA PHE A 520 -8.51 -23.93 4.82
C PHE A 520 -9.16 -24.00 6.22
N ASP A 521 -8.83 -23.08 7.13
CA ASP A 521 -9.37 -23.05 8.49
C ASP A 521 -10.73 -22.33 8.63
N GLY A 522 -11.20 -21.74 7.52
CA GLY A 522 -12.38 -20.87 7.48
C GLY A 522 -12.23 -19.67 6.54
N ASP A 523 -11.06 -19.55 5.90
CA ASP A 523 -10.75 -18.53 4.90
C ASP A 523 -11.82 -18.39 3.80
N GLU A 524 -12.09 -17.13 3.46
CA GLU A 524 -13.06 -16.75 2.42
C GLU A 524 -12.38 -15.95 1.31
N MET A 525 -12.70 -16.28 0.06
CA MET A 525 -12.17 -15.59 -1.12
C MET A 525 -13.28 -14.95 -1.95
N ASN A 526 -12.90 -13.94 -2.73
CA ASN A 526 -13.77 -13.19 -3.62
C ASN A 526 -13.59 -13.67 -5.06
N MET A 527 -14.70 -13.72 -5.79
CA MET A 527 -14.72 -13.99 -7.23
C MET A 527 -15.41 -12.83 -7.95
N HIS A 528 -14.87 -12.41 -9.09
CA HIS A 528 -15.43 -11.35 -9.93
C HIS A 528 -15.63 -11.86 -11.36
N ALA A 529 -16.85 -11.75 -11.88
CA ALA A 529 -17.17 -12.14 -13.25
C ALA A 529 -17.04 -10.93 -14.19
N LEU A 530 -16.07 -11.02 -15.11
CA LEU A 530 -15.79 -10.00 -16.11
C LEU A 530 -16.90 -9.96 -17.17
N GLN A 531 -17.40 -8.75 -17.47
CA GLN A 531 -18.54 -8.57 -18.37
C GLN A 531 -18.11 -8.27 -19.82
N ASN A 532 -17.06 -7.46 -20.00
CA ASN A 532 -16.60 -7.02 -21.32
C ASN A 532 -15.65 -8.05 -21.93
N GLU A 533 -15.71 -8.23 -23.25
CA GLU A 533 -14.81 -9.14 -23.97
C GLU A 533 -13.33 -8.76 -23.83
N GLU A 534 -13.02 -7.47 -23.95
CA GLU A 534 -11.65 -6.96 -23.83
C GLU A 534 -11.04 -7.31 -22.47
N ALA A 535 -11.80 -7.09 -21.39
CA ALA A 535 -11.36 -7.41 -20.03
C ALA A 535 -11.18 -8.93 -19.84
N ARG A 536 -12.06 -9.76 -20.41
CA ARG A 536 -11.92 -11.22 -20.37
C ARG A 536 -10.67 -11.69 -21.12
N ALA A 537 -10.41 -11.13 -22.30
CA ALA A 537 -9.25 -11.46 -23.10
C ALA A 537 -7.95 -11.03 -22.40
N GLU A 538 -7.91 -9.80 -21.87
CA GLU A 538 -6.78 -9.27 -21.11
C GLU A 538 -6.47 -10.15 -19.88
N ALA A 539 -7.50 -10.49 -19.09
CA ALA A 539 -7.33 -11.36 -17.92
C ALA A 539 -6.84 -12.76 -18.30
N ARG A 540 -7.34 -13.33 -19.40
CA ARG A 540 -6.92 -14.66 -19.89
C ARG A 540 -5.45 -14.68 -20.33
N VAL A 541 -4.99 -13.60 -20.95
CA VAL A 541 -3.63 -13.51 -21.50
C VAL A 541 -2.60 -13.11 -20.42
N LEU A 542 -2.94 -12.16 -19.55
CA LEU A 542 -1.96 -11.57 -18.62
C LEU A 542 -2.06 -12.09 -17.19
N MET A 543 -3.27 -12.46 -16.73
CA MET A 543 -3.53 -12.71 -15.31
C MET A 543 -3.80 -14.17 -14.97
N ARG A 544 -3.84 -15.06 -15.96
CA ARG A 544 -4.10 -16.49 -15.73
C ARG A 544 -3.02 -17.10 -14.83
N VAL A 545 -3.41 -18.05 -13.97
CA VAL A 545 -2.53 -18.58 -12.91
C VAL A 545 -1.19 -19.08 -13.44
N GLN A 546 -1.18 -19.85 -14.53
CA GLN A 546 0.05 -20.34 -15.16
C GLN A 546 1.03 -19.21 -15.59
N GLU A 547 0.52 -18.02 -15.93
CA GLU A 547 1.35 -16.87 -16.34
C GLU A 547 1.97 -16.15 -15.13
N GLN A 548 1.64 -16.60 -13.92
CA GLN A 548 2.11 -16.07 -12.64
C GLN A 548 2.79 -17.14 -11.79
N ILE A 549 3.33 -18.20 -12.41
CA ILE A 549 4.14 -19.22 -11.71
C ILE A 549 5.38 -18.59 -11.07
N LEU A 550 6.04 -17.67 -11.78
CA LEU A 550 7.24 -16.97 -11.30
C LEU A 550 6.92 -15.70 -10.51
N SER A 551 7.59 -15.54 -9.37
CA SER A 551 7.44 -14.41 -8.47
C SER A 551 8.17 -13.16 -8.98
N PRO A 552 7.50 -12.01 -9.12
CA PRO A 552 8.15 -10.75 -9.49
C PRO A 552 9.13 -10.20 -8.45
N ARG A 553 9.15 -10.78 -7.25
CA ARG A 553 10.02 -10.32 -6.16
C ARG A 553 11.45 -10.85 -6.31
N PHE A 554 11.61 -12.08 -6.79
CA PHE A 554 12.90 -12.79 -6.75
C PHE A 554 13.15 -13.71 -7.97
N GLY A 555 12.23 -13.79 -8.93
CA GLY A 555 12.47 -14.53 -10.19
C GLY A 555 12.32 -16.04 -10.13
N GLY A 556 12.02 -16.62 -8.97
CA GLY A 556 11.76 -18.05 -8.79
C GLY A 556 10.27 -18.39 -8.75
N ASN A 557 9.93 -19.68 -8.89
CA ASN A 557 8.55 -20.15 -8.84
C ASN A 557 7.92 -19.97 -7.44
N ILE A 558 6.72 -19.41 -7.37
CA ILE A 558 5.90 -19.34 -6.14
C ILE A 558 4.81 -20.42 -6.11
N ILE A 559 4.46 -20.96 -7.28
CA ILE A 559 3.50 -22.05 -7.43
C ILE A 559 4.30 -23.35 -7.57
N GLY A 560 3.97 -24.34 -6.78
CA GLY A 560 4.69 -25.61 -6.73
C GLY A 560 4.05 -26.60 -5.76
N ALA A 561 4.70 -27.74 -5.60
CA ALA A 561 4.32 -28.76 -4.64
C ALA A 561 4.42 -28.20 -3.20
N ILE A 562 3.54 -28.66 -2.32
CA ILE A 562 3.50 -28.26 -0.91
C ILE A 562 3.27 -29.50 -0.02
N GLN A 563 3.79 -29.50 1.21
CA GLN A 563 3.44 -30.46 2.27
C GLN A 563 3.33 -31.92 1.77
N ASP A 564 2.13 -32.49 1.73
CA ASP A 564 1.87 -33.88 1.31
C ASP A 564 2.48 -34.22 -0.06
N HIS A 565 2.52 -33.26 -1.00
CA HIS A 565 3.15 -33.49 -2.30
C HIS A 565 4.65 -33.75 -2.15
N ILE A 566 5.32 -32.97 -1.29
CA ILE A 566 6.76 -33.08 -1.04
C ILE A 566 7.08 -34.38 -0.32
N SER A 567 6.32 -34.74 0.71
CA SER A 567 6.49 -36.03 1.37
C SER A 567 6.20 -37.20 0.43
N GLY A 568 5.22 -37.06 -0.47
CA GLY A 568 4.90 -38.06 -1.48
C GLY A 568 6.02 -38.29 -2.49
N THR A 569 6.63 -37.22 -3.02
CA THR A 569 7.78 -37.33 -3.94
C THR A 569 9.02 -37.83 -3.22
N TYR A 570 9.27 -37.37 -2.00
CA TYR A 570 10.39 -37.83 -1.18
C TYR A 570 10.32 -39.35 -0.96
N LEU A 571 9.17 -39.86 -0.51
CA LEU A 571 8.97 -41.31 -0.30
C LEU A 571 9.07 -42.11 -1.61
N LEU A 572 8.73 -41.48 -2.74
CA LEU A 572 8.83 -42.10 -4.05
C LEU A 572 10.29 -42.25 -4.49
N THR A 573 11.14 -41.25 -4.28
CA THR A 573 12.49 -41.19 -4.88
C THR A 573 13.65 -41.45 -3.92
N HIS A 574 13.48 -41.21 -2.62
CA HIS A 574 14.55 -41.34 -1.62
C HIS A 574 14.88 -42.80 -1.32
N SER A 575 13.88 -43.57 -0.88
CA SER A 575 14.01 -45.01 -0.68
C SER A 575 13.97 -45.79 -2.00
N ASN A 576 13.55 -45.11 -3.08
CA ASN A 576 13.38 -45.60 -4.45
C ASN A 576 12.81 -47.03 -4.53
N PRO A 577 11.58 -47.26 -4.02
CA PRO A 577 11.02 -48.60 -3.89
C PRO A 577 10.58 -49.17 -5.24
N GLU A 578 10.46 -50.50 -5.28
CA GLU A 578 10.01 -51.27 -6.44
C GLU A 578 8.47 -51.37 -6.49
N PHE A 579 7.89 -51.06 -7.64
CA PHE A 579 6.46 -51.07 -7.91
C PHE A 579 6.11 -52.15 -8.94
N THR A 580 5.02 -52.86 -8.70
CA THR A 580 4.43 -53.76 -9.69
C THR A 580 3.76 -52.97 -10.83
N GLU A 581 3.55 -53.60 -11.98
CA GLU A 581 2.85 -53.01 -13.14
C GLU A 581 1.52 -52.33 -12.74
N THR A 582 0.73 -52.98 -11.88
CA THR A 582 -0.56 -52.43 -11.43
C THR A 582 -0.40 -51.18 -10.56
N GLN A 583 0.64 -51.13 -9.73
CA GLN A 583 0.93 -49.97 -8.90
C GLN A 583 1.48 -48.81 -9.74
N ALA A 584 2.40 -49.10 -10.65
CA ALA A 584 2.93 -48.11 -11.60
C ALA A 584 1.81 -47.47 -12.43
N LEU A 585 0.90 -48.29 -13.00
CA LEU A 585 -0.28 -47.80 -13.72
C LEU A 585 -1.21 -46.96 -12.85
N ASP A 586 -1.42 -47.32 -11.57
CA ASP A 586 -2.27 -46.52 -10.70
C ASP A 586 -1.61 -45.19 -10.32
N LEU A 587 -0.29 -45.16 -10.09
CA LEU A 587 0.47 -43.94 -9.81
C LEU A 587 0.42 -42.96 -10.99
N LEU A 588 0.60 -43.44 -12.22
CA LEU A 588 0.61 -42.63 -13.44
C LEU A 588 -0.78 -42.36 -14.04
N ARG A 589 -1.84 -42.94 -13.46
CA ARG A 589 -3.21 -42.89 -14.03
C ARG A 589 -3.74 -41.50 -14.38
N ALA A 590 -3.33 -40.47 -13.65
CA ALA A 590 -3.80 -39.10 -13.80
C ALA A 590 -2.79 -38.19 -14.52
N THR A 591 -1.76 -38.76 -15.14
CA THR A 591 -0.74 -38.04 -15.90
C THR A 591 -0.96 -38.25 -17.40
N ARG A 592 -0.13 -37.62 -18.24
CA ARG A 592 -0.16 -37.76 -19.71
C ARG A 592 0.45 -39.08 -20.22
N VAL A 593 0.98 -39.92 -19.33
CA VAL A 593 1.72 -41.13 -19.69
C VAL A 593 0.72 -42.21 -20.12
N ASP A 594 0.73 -42.57 -21.40
CA ASP A 594 -0.20 -43.53 -22.00
C ASP A 594 0.33 -44.98 -21.98
N GLU A 595 1.65 -45.15 -22.01
CA GLU A 595 2.34 -46.45 -21.98
C GLU A 595 3.40 -46.43 -20.87
N LEU A 596 3.54 -47.55 -20.14
CA LEU A 596 4.60 -47.65 -19.13
C LEU A 596 5.98 -47.70 -19.80
N PRO A 597 7.01 -47.11 -19.18
CA PRO A 597 8.39 -47.28 -19.64
C PRO A 597 8.83 -48.74 -19.54
N GLU A 598 9.97 -49.06 -20.15
CA GLU A 598 10.60 -50.37 -19.94
C GLU A 598 10.81 -50.63 -18.44
N ALA A 599 10.57 -51.86 -18.02
CA ALA A 599 10.76 -52.25 -16.62
C ALA A 599 12.24 -52.12 -16.22
N ASP A 600 12.50 -51.57 -15.04
CA ASP A 600 13.86 -51.41 -14.50
C ASP A 600 14.53 -52.76 -14.19
N GLY A 601 13.71 -53.78 -13.96
CA GLY A 601 14.19 -55.14 -13.75
C GLY A 601 13.08 -56.15 -13.52
N VAL A 602 13.50 -57.33 -13.08
CA VAL A 602 12.62 -58.43 -12.71
C VAL A 602 12.93 -58.84 -11.27
N ASP A 603 11.90 -58.92 -10.42
CA ASP A 603 12.01 -59.28 -9.02
C ASP A 603 12.39 -60.78 -8.83
N ASP A 604 12.65 -61.16 -7.58
CA ASP A 604 13.00 -62.54 -7.20
C ASP A 604 11.91 -63.58 -7.57
N ASP A 605 10.66 -63.14 -7.76
CA ASP A 605 9.51 -63.94 -8.15
C ASP A 605 9.28 -63.99 -9.68
N GLY A 606 10.13 -63.33 -10.47
CA GLY A 606 10.05 -63.30 -11.93
C GLY A 606 9.07 -62.28 -12.50
N ARG A 607 8.70 -61.24 -11.74
CA ARG A 607 7.78 -60.17 -12.16
C ARG A 607 8.55 -58.89 -12.47
N GLU A 608 8.13 -58.21 -13.53
CA GLU A 608 8.67 -56.90 -13.90
C GLU A 608 8.34 -55.86 -12.83
N PHE A 609 9.31 -54.99 -12.52
CA PHE A 609 9.15 -53.89 -11.58
C PHE A 609 9.64 -52.56 -12.15
N TRP A 610 9.10 -51.48 -11.59
CA TRP A 610 9.47 -50.09 -11.88
C TRP A 610 9.86 -49.39 -10.58
N THR A 611 10.83 -48.50 -10.64
CA THR A 611 11.33 -47.71 -9.51
C THR A 611 10.67 -46.34 -9.49
N GLY A 612 10.64 -45.70 -8.33
CA GLY A 612 10.06 -44.37 -8.19
C GLY A 612 10.77 -43.30 -9.03
N ARG A 613 12.08 -43.42 -9.21
CA ARG A 613 12.87 -42.53 -10.09
C ARG A 613 12.44 -42.65 -11.56
N THR A 614 12.28 -43.87 -12.06
CA THR A 614 11.80 -44.11 -13.44
C THR A 614 10.39 -43.57 -13.64
N LEU A 615 9.49 -43.81 -12.67
CA LEU A 615 8.13 -43.26 -12.74
C LEU A 615 8.09 -41.72 -12.68
N PHE A 616 8.99 -41.08 -11.95
CA PHE A 616 9.10 -39.63 -11.93
C PHE A 616 9.69 -39.07 -13.23
N SER A 617 10.66 -39.77 -13.83
CA SER A 617 11.35 -39.39 -15.06
C SER A 617 10.39 -39.21 -16.24
N GLU A 618 9.34 -40.04 -16.33
CA GLU A 618 8.29 -39.91 -17.36
C GLU A 618 7.55 -38.55 -17.35
N LEU A 619 7.62 -37.82 -16.24
CA LEU A 619 7.03 -36.49 -16.13
C LEU A 619 7.93 -35.39 -16.69
N LEU A 620 9.21 -35.66 -16.94
CA LEU A 620 10.19 -34.69 -17.40
C LEU A 620 10.22 -34.60 -18.94
N PRO A 621 10.79 -33.52 -19.53
CA PRO A 621 11.16 -33.49 -20.94
C PRO A 621 12.40 -34.37 -21.22
N ASP A 622 12.43 -35.04 -22.37
CA ASP A 622 13.46 -36.00 -22.77
C ASP A 622 14.87 -35.37 -22.99
N ASP A 623 14.96 -34.05 -23.00
CA ASP A 623 16.18 -33.25 -23.20
C ASP A 623 16.54 -32.39 -21.98
N LEU A 624 15.94 -32.66 -20.82
CA LEU A 624 16.24 -31.95 -19.59
C LEU A 624 17.50 -32.51 -18.93
N ASP A 625 18.51 -31.67 -18.77
CA ASP A 625 19.71 -31.91 -17.96
C ASP A 625 19.74 -30.92 -16.80
N LEU A 626 19.88 -31.40 -15.56
CA LEU A 626 19.91 -30.55 -14.36
C LEU A 626 20.63 -31.24 -13.20
N SER A 627 21.49 -30.50 -12.49
CA SER A 627 22.17 -30.96 -11.28
C SER A 627 22.06 -29.95 -10.14
N PHE A 628 21.59 -30.36 -8.96
CA PHE A 628 21.50 -29.48 -7.78
C PHE A 628 21.53 -30.29 -6.47
N ALA A 629 21.84 -29.62 -5.37
CA ALA A 629 21.83 -30.22 -4.03
C ALA A 629 20.41 -30.20 -3.43
N SER A 630 19.96 -31.33 -2.89
CA SER A 630 18.68 -31.46 -2.20
C SER A 630 18.79 -31.11 -0.70
N SER A 631 17.66 -30.77 -0.08
CA SER A 631 17.51 -30.66 1.37
C SER A 631 17.67 -32.00 2.09
N ALA A 632 17.42 -33.12 1.39
CA ALA A 632 17.72 -34.46 1.90
C ALA A 632 19.24 -34.71 2.06
N GLY A 633 20.09 -33.87 1.46
CA GLY A 633 21.55 -33.92 1.57
C GLY A 633 22.24 -34.74 0.48
N ASP A 634 21.49 -35.17 -0.55
CA ASP A 634 22.01 -35.84 -1.74
C ASP A 634 21.98 -34.91 -2.97
N GLU A 635 22.81 -35.23 -3.97
CA GLU A 635 22.84 -34.50 -5.24
C GLU A 635 21.80 -35.10 -6.18
N VAL A 636 20.92 -34.26 -6.73
CA VAL A 636 19.93 -34.63 -7.74
C VAL A 636 20.56 -34.45 -9.10
N VAL A 637 20.58 -35.51 -9.90
CA VAL A 637 21.13 -35.51 -11.26
C VAL A 637 20.06 -36.04 -12.23
N ILE A 638 19.67 -35.17 -13.15
CA ILE A 638 18.74 -35.45 -14.24
C ILE A 638 19.55 -35.33 -15.54
N GLU A 639 19.55 -36.38 -16.35
CA GLU A 639 20.21 -36.41 -17.66
C GLU A 639 19.25 -36.93 -18.73
N GLY A 640 19.07 -36.19 -19.82
CA GLY A 640 18.15 -36.56 -20.91
C GLY A 640 16.73 -36.90 -20.42
N GLY A 641 16.23 -36.13 -19.45
CA GLY A 641 14.91 -36.35 -18.84
C GLY A 641 14.83 -37.54 -17.87
N GLN A 642 15.93 -38.22 -17.58
CA GLN A 642 15.98 -39.36 -16.66
C GLN A 642 16.60 -38.95 -15.31
N LEU A 643 15.88 -39.21 -14.22
CA LEU A 643 16.37 -39.02 -12.86
C LEU A 643 17.32 -40.16 -12.49
N ILE A 644 18.63 -39.93 -12.65
CA ILE A 644 19.68 -40.91 -12.41
C ILE A 644 19.87 -41.11 -10.90
N GLU A 645 20.06 -40.01 -10.18
CA GLU A 645 20.30 -40.00 -8.74
C GLU A 645 19.67 -38.81 -8.02
N GLY A 646 19.61 -38.93 -6.69
CA GLY A 646 19.07 -37.94 -5.78
C GLY A 646 17.61 -38.12 -5.40
N THR A 647 17.17 -37.23 -4.53
CA THR A 647 15.83 -37.22 -3.92
C THR A 647 15.05 -35.97 -4.34
N ILE A 648 13.80 -36.17 -4.77
CA ILE A 648 12.89 -35.08 -5.13
C ILE A 648 12.14 -34.59 -3.88
N ASP A 649 12.60 -33.47 -3.34
CA ASP A 649 12.07 -32.81 -2.14
C ASP A 649 11.58 -31.37 -2.44
N GLU A 650 11.53 -30.51 -1.42
CA GLU A 650 11.09 -29.11 -1.56
C GLU A 650 11.96 -28.31 -2.54
N ASP A 651 13.27 -28.54 -2.59
CA ASP A 651 14.18 -27.79 -3.46
C ASP A 651 14.03 -28.18 -4.93
N ALA A 652 13.47 -29.37 -5.22
CA ALA A 652 13.22 -29.83 -6.58
C ALA A 652 11.90 -29.29 -7.15
N VAL A 653 10.79 -29.48 -6.41
CA VAL A 653 9.42 -29.27 -6.93
C VAL A 653 8.58 -28.32 -6.07
N GLY A 654 9.12 -27.83 -4.97
CA GLY A 654 8.42 -27.02 -3.99
C GLY A 654 7.98 -25.66 -4.50
N ALA A 655 7.05 -25.06 -3.76
CA ALA A 655 6.75 -23.65 -3.87
C ALA A 655 7.88 -22.83 -3.25
N PHE A 656 8.23 -21.69 -3.86
CA PHE A 656 9.32 -20.79 -3.44
C PHE A 656 10.75 -21.25 -3.81
N GLY A 657 10.98 -21.67 -5.05
CA GLY A 657 12.32 -21.96 -5.57
C GLY A 657 12.61 -23.44 -5.79
N GLY A 658 11.65 -24.18 -6.35
CA GLY A 658 11.89 -25.53 -6.85
C GLY A 658 12.62 -25.50 -8.18
N GLU A 659 13.86 -25.99 -8.22
CA GLU A 659 14.79 -25.89 -9.37
C GLU A 659 14.21 -26.52 -10.65
N VAL A 660 13.55 -27.66 -10.54
CA VAL A 660 12.93 -28.32 -11.70
C VAL A 660 11.75 -27.50 -12.24
N VAL A 661 10.90 -26.97 -11.35
CA VAL A 661 9.74 -26.17 -11.77
C VAL A 661 10.18 -24.84 -12.37
N ASP A 662 11.20 -24.19 -11.79
CA ASP A 662 11.75 -22.93 -12.28
C ASP A 662 12.38 -23.11 -13.67
N THR A 663 13.24 -24.12 -13.83
CA THR A 663 13.88 -24.47 -15.11
C THR A 663 12.85 -24.78 -16.19
N LEU A 664 11.85 -25.63 -15.88
CA LEU A 664 10.79 -25.94 -16.84
C LEU A 664 9.98 -24.71 -17.26
N THR A 665 9.77 -23.77 -16.33
CA THR A 665 9.03 -22.54 -16.64
C THR A 665 9.83 -21.62 -17.56
N LYS A 666 11.14 -21.48 -17.31
CA LYS A 666 12.03 -20.58 -18.06
C LYS A 666 12.43 -21.13 -19.42
N GLU A 667 12.67 -22.44 -19.53
CA GLU A 667 13.19 -23.05 -20.76
C GLU A 667 12.12 -23.65 -21.66
N TYR A 668 11.11 -24.31 -21.07
CA TYR A 668 10.07 -25.04 -21.83
C TYR A 668 8.72 -24.29 -21.84
N GLY A 669 8.63 -23.19 -21.10
CA GLY A 669 7.47 -22.30 -21.05
C GLY A 669 6.41 -22.68 -20.01
N GLU A 670 5.57 -21.70 -19.70
CA GLU A 670 4.58 -21.75 -18.60
C GLU A 670 3.52 -22.85 -18.83
N THR A 671 3.21 -23.16 -20.08
CA THR A 671 2.25 -24.23 -20.41
C THR A 671 2.79 -25.61 -20.05
N ARG A 672 4.08 -25.86 -20.27
CA ARG A 672 4.72 -27.14 -19.91
C ARG A 672 4.84 -27.27 -18.40
N ALA A 673 5.29 -26.21 -17.73
CA ALA A 673 5.35 -26.13 -16.27
C ALA A 673 3.98 -26.39 -15.63
N ARG A 674 2.90 -25.82 -16.17
CA ARG A 674 1.53 -26.08 -15.69
C ARG A 674 1.17 -27.57 -15.74
N VAL A 675 1.48 -28.23 -16.85
CA VAL A 675 1.20 -29.67 -17.00
C VAL A 675 1.99 -30.46 -15.96
N PHE A 676 3.29 -30.18 -15.84
CA PHE A 676 4.17 -30.84 -14.87
C PHE A 676 3.69 -30.67 -13.42
N ILE A 677 3.34 -29.45 -12.99
CA ILE A 677 2.85 -29.19 -11.62
C ILE A 677 1.57 -29.98 -11.33
N ASN A 678 0.62 -30.02 -12.27
CA ASN A 678 -0.61 -30.81 -12.11
C ASN A 678 -0.32 -32.32 -12.01
N GLU A 679 0.64 -32.81 -12.79
CA GLU A 679 1.05 -34.23 -12.82
C GLU A 679 1.76 -34.63 -11.52
N ILE A 680 2.71 -33.81 -11.04
CA ILE A 680 3.37 -34.02 -9.74
C ILE A 680 2.34 -34.04 -8.63
N ALA A 681 1.43 -33.07 -8.59
CA ALA A 681 0.43 -33.00 -7.54
C ALA A 681 -0.39 -34.30 -7.50
N SER A 682 -0.76 -34.83 -8.67
CA SER A 682 -1.51 -36.08 -8.79
C SER A 682 -0.68 -37.32 -8.41
N LEU A 683 0.55 -37.42 -8.92
CA LEU A 683 1.46 -38.52 -8.65
C LEU A 683 1.81 -38.59 -7.16
N ALA A 684 2.20 -37.47 -6.57
CA ALA A 684 2.59 -37.39 -5.17
C ALA A 684 1.44 -37.74 -4.22
N MET A 685 0.23 -37.24 -4.49
CA MET A 685 -0.96 -37.59 -3.70
C MET A 685 -1.30 -39.08 -3.79
N ARG A 686 -1.07 -39.73 -4.94
CA ARG A 686 -1.26 -41.18 -5.08
C ARG A 686 -0.14 -41.97 -4.39
N ALA A 687 1.10 -41.49 -4.50
CA ALA A 687 2.26 -42.10 -3.84
C ALA A 687 2.07 -42.11 -2.31
N ILE A 688 1.76 -40.97 -1.70
CA ILE A 688 1.56 -40.87 -0.24
C ILE A 688 0.39 -41.75 0.23
N MET A 689 -0.68 -41.88 -0.57
CA MET A 689 -1.80 -42.78 -0.27
C MET A 689 -1.40 -44.26 -0.38
N ASN A 690 -0.52 -44.61 -1.32
CA ASN A 690 -0.02 -45.98 -1.50
C ASN A 690 0.90 -46.40 -0.33
N PHE A 691 1.80 -45.51 0.10
CA PHE A 691 2.69 -45.80 1.24
C PHE A 691 1.94 -45.79 2.58
N GLY A 692 0.94 -44.92 2.72
CA GLY A 692 0.25 -44.69 3.97
C GLY A 692 1.14 -43.89 4.93
N PHE A 693 0.86 -42.59 5.05
CA PHE A 693 1.66 -41.69 5.88
C PHE A 693 0.85 -41.21 7.09
N SER A 694 1.37 -41.40 8.29
CA SER A 694 0.72 -41.02 9.54
C SER A 694 1.77 -40.75 10.61
N ILE A 695 1.49 -39.83 11.53
CA ILE A 695 2.34 -39.54 12.69
C ILE A 695 1.68 -40.10 13.96
N GLY A 696 2.42 -40.90 14.71
CA GLY A 696 2.07 -41.43 16.01
C GLY A 696 2.70 -40.60 17.14
N ILE A 697 2.22 -40.81 18.36
CA ILE A 697 2.85 -40.20 19.54
C ILE A 697 4.26 -40.75 19.77
N ASP A 698 4.54 -41.97 19.32
CA ASP A 698 5.82 -42.63 19.56
C ASP A 698 6.95 -42.08 18.68
N ASP A 699 6.62 -41.43 17.57
CA ASP A 699 7.56 -40.80 16.63
C ASP A 699 8.35 -39.64 17.24
N GLU A 700 7.88 -39.09 18.36
CA GLU A 700 8.55 -38.04 19.12
C GLU A 700 9.24 -38.57 20.39
N SER A 701 9.31 -39.89 20.55
CA SER A 701 9.91 -40.51 21.74
C SER A 701 11.39 -40.76 21.54
N ILE A 702 12.18 -40.41 22.55
CA ILE A 702 13.57 -40.82 22.66
C ILE A 702 13.72 -41.89 23.75
N PRO A 703 14.68 -42.81 23.64
CA PRO A 703 14.94 -43.80 24.69
C PRO A 703 15.36 -43.14 26.01
N PRO A 704 15.13 -43.78 27.18
CA PRO A 704 15.55 -43.23 28.47
C PRO A 704 17.06 -42.91 28.55
N GLU A 705 17.90 -43.65 27.84
CA GLU A 705 19.34 -43.38 27.77
C GLU A 705 19.67 -42.07 27.03
N ALA A 706 18.80 -41.64 26.12
CA ALA A 706 18.91 -40.37 25.43
C ALA A 706 18.34 -39.23 26.28
N GLU A 707 17.26 -39.47 27.02
CA GLU A 707 16.73 -38.52 28.01
C GLU A 707 17.80 -38.17 29.06
N GLU A 708 18.51 -39.16 29.60
CA GLU A 708 19.60 -38.94 30.57
C GLU A 708 20.75 -38.10 29.98
N GLN A 709 21.10 -38.30 28.70
CA GLN A 709 22.11 -37.48 28.02
C GLN A 709 21.64 -36.04 27.79
N VAL A 710 20.35 -35.83 27.51
CA VAL A 710 19.77 -34.49 27.39
C VAL A 710 19.82 -33.78 28.74
N ASP A 711 19.44 -34.47 29.82
CA ASP A 711 19.49 -33.94 31.18
C ASP A 711 20.92 -33.56 31.58
N ASP A 712 21.91 -34.43 31.30
CA ASP A 712 23.34 -34.15 31.55
C ASP A 712 23.82 -32.90 30.79
N ALA A 713 23.37 -32.71 29.54
CA ALA A 713 23.72 -31.55 28.73
C ALA A 713 23.13 -30.25 29.30
N ILE A 714 21.91 -30.30 29.82
CA ILE A 714 21.23 -29.17 30.47
C ILE A 714 21.89 -28.84 31.81
N GLU A 715 22.20 -29.85 32.63
CA GLU A 715 22.88 -29.67 33.93
C GLU A 715 24.26 -29.02 33.73
N SER A 716 25.04 -29.47 32.74
CA SER A 716 26.31 -28.84 32.38
C SER A 716 26.16 -27.37 31.96
N ALA A 717 25.03 -27.00 31.33
CA ALA A 717 24.75 -25.63 30.98
C ALA A 717 24.38 -24.78 32.21
N TYR A 718 23.64 -25.33 33.16
CA TYR A 718 23.35 -24.67 34.43
C TYR A 718 24.60 -24.40 35.25
N ASP A 719 25.53 -25.36 35.34
CA ASP A 719 26.82 -25.17 36.01
C ASP A 719 27.61 -24.01 35.39
N ARG A 720 27.69 -23.94 34.05
CA ARG A 720 28.36 -22.84 33.34
C ARG A 720 27.69 -21.49 33.55
N VAL A 721 26.35 -21.45 33.60
CA VAL A 721 25.61 -20.22 33.89
C VAL A 721 25.88 -19.77 35.33
N GLN A 722 25.95 -20.70 36.28
CA GLN A 722 26.28 -20.40 37.66
C GLN A 722 27.70 -19.83 37.79
N GLU A 723 28.69 -20.40 37.09
CA GLU A 723 30.05 -19.84 37.03
C GLU A 723 30.09 -18.41 36.46
N LEU A 724 29.28 -18.12 35.44
CA LEU A 724 29.15 -16.78 34.87
C LEU A 724 28.54 -15.79 35.87
N ILE A 725 27.53 -16.20 36.62
CA ILE A 725 26.90 -15.39 37.67
C ILE A 725 27.89 -15.12 38.80
N GLU A 726 28.64 -16.12 39.26
CA GLU A 726 29.66 -15.95 40.30
C GLU A 726 30.78 -15.00 39.87
N THR A 727 31.23 -15.09 38.61
CA THR A 727 32.23 -14.19 38.03
C THR A 727 31.71 -12.75 37.96
N TYR A 728 30.42 -12.59 37.64
CA TYR A 728 29.75 -11.30 37.62
C TYR A 728 29.62 -10.69 39.03
N GLU A 729 29.19 -11.47 40.01
CA GLU A 729 29.07 -11.05 41.41
C GLU A 729 30.44 -10.69 42.03
N ALA A 730 31.52 -11.36 41.60
CA ALA A 730 32.89 -11.03 41.96
C ALA A 730 33.41 -9.74 41.30
N GLY A 731 32.69 -9.19 40.30
CA GLY A 731 33.10 -8.02 39.54
C GLY A 731 34.25 -8.29 38.56
N GLU A 732 34.48 -9.57 38.22
CA GLU A 732 35.59 -10.02 37.35
C GLU A 732 35.15 -10.23 35.89
N LEU A 733 33.85 -10.10 35.60
CA LEU A 733 33.32 -10.29 34.26
C LEU A 733 33.73 -9.14 33.31
N GLU A 734 34.58 -9.45 32.33
CA GLU A 734 34.92 -8.50 31.27
C GLU A 734 33.72 -8.23 30.35
N SER A 735 33.46 -6.94 30.11
CA SER A 735 32.39 -6.50 29.20
C SER A 735 32.76 -6.76 27.75
N LEU A 736 31.75 -7.14 26.96
CA LEU A 736 31.88 -7.19 25.51
C LEU A 736 32.00 -5.78 24.93
N PRO A 737 32.73 -5.58 23.82
CA PRO A 737 32.85 -4.28 23.18
C PRO A 737 31.47 -3.65 22.87
N GLY A 738 31.26 -2.43 23.36
CA GLY A 738 30.04 -1.66 23.11
C GLY A 738 28.82 -2.03 23.98
N ARG A 739 28.97 -2.94 24.96
CA ARG A 739 27.89 -3.36 25.88
C ARG A 739 28.25 -3.14 27.33
N GLY A 740 27.23 -2.99 28.17
CA GLY A 740 27.39 -2.99 29.63
C GLY A 740 27.84 -4.36 30.16
N VAL A 741 28.29 -4.41 31.42
CA VAL A 741 28.66 -5.68 32.08
C VAL A 741 27.40 -6.55 32.28
N ASP A 742 26.28 -5.96 32.67
CA ASP A 742 25.00 -6.65 32.87
C ASP A 742 24.48 -7.26 31.56
N GLU A 743 24.51 -6.47 30.47
CA GLU A 743 24.15 -6.94 29.13
C GLU A 743 25.10 -8.04 28.63
N THR A 744 26.37 -7.98 29.03
CA THR A 744 27.36 -8.99 28.69
C THR A 744 27.07 -10.31 29.39
N LEU A 745 26.68 -10.27 30.68
CA LEU A 745 26.25 -11.44 31.42
C LEU A 745 25.05 -12.10 30.73
N GLU A 746 23.99 -11.32 30.48
CA GLU A 746 22.76 -11.81 29.84
C GLU A 746 23.03 -12.47 28.48
N MET A 747 23.87 -11.84 27.64
CA MET A 747 24.22 -12.37 26.33
C MET A 747 25.02 -13.69 26.43
N LYS A 748 25.98 -13.78 27.35
CA LYS A 748 26.75 -15.02 27.58
C LYS A 748 25.87 -16.15 28.11
N ILE A 749 24.91 -15.84 29.00
CA ILE A 749 23.94 -16.82 29.49
C ILE A 749 23.05 -17.31 28.34
N MET A 750 22.45 -16.42 27.56
CA MET A 750 21.62 -16.80 26.41
C MET A 750 22.38 -17.66 25.40
N GLN A 751 23.66 -17.35 25.12
CA GLN A 751 24.49 -18.15 24.23
C GLN A 751 24.76 -19.55 24.80
N THR A 752 25.01 -19.65 26.10
CA THR A 752 25.26 -20.94 26.77
C THR A 752 24.01 -21.82 26.76
N LEU A 753 22.85 -21.25 27.09
CA LEU A 753 21.57 -21.94 27.07
C LEU A 753 21.11 -22.32 25.65
N GLY A 754 21.43 -21.48 24.65
CA GLY A 754 21.19 -21.80 23.24
C GLY A 754 21.96 -23.04 22.80
N LYS A 755 23.25 -23.14 23.15
CA LYS A 755 24.07 -24.33 22.86
C LYS A 755 23.54 -25.58 23.55
N ALA A 756 23.05 -25.46 24.78
CA ALA A 756 22.45 -26.59 25.51
C ALA A 756 21.23 -27.16 24.77
N ARG A 757 20.35 -26.29 24.28
CA ARG A 757 19.20 -26.68 23.45
C ARG A 757 19.65 -27.35 22.16
N ASP A 758 20.64 -26.80 21.47
CA ASP A 758 21.14 -27.35 20.21
C ASP A 758 21.76 -28.75 20.43
N SER A 759 22.56 -28.93 21.49
CA SER A 759 23.08 -30.25 21.88
C SER A 759 21.99 -31.25 22.25
N ALA A 760 20.94 -30.81 22.97
CA ALA A 760 19.77 -31.66 23.24
C ALA A 760 19.08 -32.12 21.94
N GLY A 761 19.03 -31.24 20.93
CA GLY A 761 18.52 -31.57 19.59
C GLY A 761 19.36 -32.59 18.85
N GLU A 762 20.69 -32.42 18.85
CA GLU A 762 21.63 -33.36 18.24
C GLU A 762 21.57 -34.75 18.88
N ILE A 763 21.40 -34.82 20.21
CA ILE A 763 21.20 -36.09 20.92
C ILE A 763 19.90 -36.74 20.48
N ALA A 764 18.79 -35.99 20.43
CA ALA A 764 17.50 -36.52 20.02
C ALA A 764 17.53 -37.03 18.56
N ASP A 765 18.14 -36.28 17.64
CA ASP A 765 18.25 -36.64 16.21
C ASP A 765 18.99 -37.97 15.98
N GLN A 766 20.06 -38.24 16.73
CA GLN A 766 20.79 -39.51 16.65
C GLN A 766 19.96 -40.75 17.00
N HIS A 767 18.84 -40.56 17.70
CA HIS A 767 17.98 -41.63 18.17
C HIS A 767 16.68 -41.76 17.37
N PHE A 768 16.38 -40.83 16.45
CA PHE A 768 15.26 -40.99 15.54
C PHE A 768 15.64 -41.85 14.33
N GLY A 769 14.73 -42.76 13.93
CA GLY A 769 14.89 -43.52 12.70
C GLY A 769 14.71 -42.64 11.46
N ASP A 770 15.42 -42.95 10.39
CA ASP A 770 15.29 -42.24 9.11
C ASP A 770 13.90 -42.46 8.45
N ASP A 771 13.23 -43.56 8.79
CA ASP A 771 11.87 -43.90 8.35
C ASP A 771 10.77 -43.26 9.23
N ASN A 772 11.15 -42.54 10.27
CA ASN A 772 10.21 -41.83 11.14
C ASN A 772 9.46 -40.74 10.33
N PRO A 773 8.12 -40.78 10.27
CA PRO A 773 7.32 -39.79 9.53
C PRO A 773 7.61 -38.33 9.93
N ALA A 774 7.88 -38.08 11.21
CA ALA A 774 8.19 -36.73 11.70
C ALA A 774 9.55 -36.23 11.19
N VAL A 775 10.55 -37.12 11.12
CA VAL A 775 11.87 -36.83 10.54
C VAL A 775 11.77 -36.66 9.02
N VAL A 776 11.03 -37.53 8.34
CA VAL A 776 10.77 -37.41 6.89
C VAL A 776 10.16 -36.05 6.56
N MET A 777 9.15 -35.58 7.30
CA MET A 777 8.57 -34.26 7.08
C MET A 777 9.55 -33.10 7.34
N ALA A 778 10.44 -33.25 8.31
CA ALA A 778 11.43 -32.22 8.66
C ALA A 778 12.60 -32.16 7.68
N ARG A 779 13.10 -33.31 7.20
CA ARG A 779 14.22 -33.40 6.23
C ARG A 779 13.79 -33.11 4.80
N SER A 780 12.58 -33.52 4.41
CA SER A 780 12.05 -33.24 3.06
C SER A 780 11.62 -31.78 2.84
N GLY A 781 11.57 -30.96 3.90
CA GLY A 781 11.06 -29.57 3.82
C GLY A 781 9.52 -29.45 3.83
N ALA A 782 8.79 -30.58 3.70
CA ALA A 782 7.33 -30.59 3.58
C ALA A 782 6.60 -29.79 4.67
N ARG A 783 6.87 -30.09 5.95
CA ARG A 783 6.29 -29.37 7.09
C ARG A 783 7.02 -29.69 8.38
N GLY A 784 7.56 -28.65 9.01
CA GLY A 784 8.28 -28.78 10.28
C GLY A 784 9.78 -28.65 10.07
N SER A 785 10.53 -28.66 11.16
CA SER A 785 11.97 -28.52 11.15
C SER A 785 12.58 -29.37 12.26
N MET A 786 13.87 -29.67 12.13
CA MET A 786 14.62 -30.38 13.17
C MET A 786 14.58 -29.62 14.51
N LEU A 787 14.49 -28.29 14.48
CA LEU A 787 14.31 -27.48 15.68
C LEU A 787 12.96 -27.76 16.38
N ASN A 788 11.87 -27.94 15.62
CA ASN A 788 10.57 -28.23 16.21
C ASN A 788 10.57 -29.63 16.86
N LEU A 789 11.20 -30.62 16.22
CA LEU A 789 11.40 -31.96 16.81
C LEU A 789 12.24 -31.89 18.09
N THR A 790 13.30 -31.08 18.06
CA THR A 790 14.12 -30.79 19.26
C THR A 790 13.27 -30.26 20.42
N GLN A 791 12.30 -29.38 20.15
CA GLN A 791 11.41 -28.85 21.19
C GLN A 791 10.38 -29.87 21.69
N MET A 792 9.95 -30.79 20.82
CA MET A 792 8.96 -31.82 21.16
C MET A 792 9.58 -32.94 22.00
N ALA A 793 10.80 -33.36 21.70
CA ALA A 793 11.47 -34.48 22.37
C ALA A 793 12.58 -34.07 23.36
N GLY A 794 13.41 -33.07 23.01
CA GLY A 794 14.58 -32.64 23.79
C GLY A 794 14.26 -31.57 24.83
N SER A 795 14.30 -30.30 24.46
CA SER A 795 13.96 -29.16 25.34
C SER A 795 13.37 -27.99 24.57
N VAL A 796 12.41 -27.28 25.16
CA VAL A 796 11.83 -26.07 24.53
C VAL A 796 12.85 -24.93 24.50
N GLY A 797 13.67 -24.82 25.55
CA GLY A 797 14.77 -23.87 25.67
C GLY A 797 14.36 -22.48 26.20
N GLN A 798 15.25 -21.50 26.02
CA GLN A 798 15.11 -20.16 26.59
C GLN A 798 13.90 -19.40 26.02
N GLN A 799 13.02 -18.92 26.90
CA GLN A 799 11.95 -17.99 26.53
C GLN A 799 12.46 -16.55 26.62
N ALA A 800 12.20 -15.75 25.59
CA ALA A 800 12.60 -14.35 25.52
C ALA A 800 11.38 -13.45 25.28
N VAL A 801 11.47 -12.20 25.73
CA VAL A 801 10.51 -11.14 25.40
C VAL A 801 11.28 -9.91 24.94
N ARG A 802 11.12 -9.51 23.68
CA ARG A 802 11.83 -8.38 23.06
C ARG A 802 13.36 -8.51 23.03
N GLY A 803 13.84 -9.75 22.89
CA GLY A 803 15.27 -10.05 22.75
C GLY A 803 16.04 -10.23 24.06
N GLU A 804 15.40 -10.02 25.21
CA GLU A 804 15.98 -10.28 26.53
C GLU A 804 15.30 -11.49 27.19
N ARG A 805 15.98 -12.13 28.16
CA ARG A 805 15.35 -13.11 29.04
C ARG A 805 14.22 -12.47 29.84
N ILE A 806 13.29 -13.28 30.33
CA ILE A 806 12.12 -12.77 31.04
C ILE A 806 12.58 -12.17 32.38
N ASN A 807 12.40 -10.86 32.54
CA ASN A 807 12.72 -10.13 33.78
C ASN A 807 11.51 -9.38 34.38
N ARG A 808 10.41 -9.25 33.62
CA ARG A 808 9.21 -8.52 34.04
C ARG A 808 8.38 -9.34 35.03
N GLY A 809 8.27 -8.85 36.27
CA GLY A 809 7.49 -9.52 37.31
C GLY A 809 7.28 -8.66 38.55
N TYR A 810 7.62 -9.21 39.71
CA TYR A 810 7.73 -8.49 40.98
C TYR A 810 8.99 -7.59 40.99
N GLU A 811 9.15 -6.75 42.01
CA GLU A 811 10.22 -5.73 42.11
C GLU A 811 11.63 -6.29 41.89
N ASP A 812 11.95 -7.45 42.46
CA ASP A 812 13.29 -8.07 42.39
C ASP A 812 13.27 -9.51 41.85
N ARG A 813 12.20 -9.95 41.17
CA ARG A 813 12.07 -11.33 40.65
C ARG A 813 10.91 -11.48 39.66
N THR A 814 10.98 -12.46 38.78
CA THR A 814 9.93 -12.75 37.79
C THR A 814 8.66 -13.32 38.44
N LEU A 815 8.79 -14.41 39.20
CA LEU A 815 7.69 -15.10 39.89
C LEU A 815 7.90 -15.12 41.40
N SER A 816 6.80 -15.24 42.15
CA SER A 816 6.84 -15.33 43.63
C SER A 816 7.52 -16.58 44.17
N HIS A 817 7.82 -17.56 43.30
CA HIS A 817 8.47 -18.82 43.64
C HIS A 817 9.99 -18.71 43.77
N TYR A 818 10.59 -17.67 43.17
CA TYR A 818 12.04 -17.45 43.17
C TYR A 818 12.48 -16.49 44.29
N ARG A 819 13.77 -16.56 44.63
CA ARG A 819 14.37 -15.63 45.59
C ARG A 819 14.50 -14.24 44.95
N PRO A 820 14.50 -13.15 45.75
CA PRO A 820 14.85 -11.83 45.24
C PRO A 820 16.26 -11.84 44.64
N ASN A 821 16.42 -11.20 43.48
CA ASN A 821 17.66 -11.07 42.69
C ASN A 821 18.26 -12.40 42.19
N ASP A 822 17.42 -13.42 42.00
CA ASP A 822 17.85 -14.71 41.46
C ASP A 822 18.07 -14.62 39.94
N LEU A 823 19.33 -14.68 39.49
CA LEU A 823 19.76 -14.56 38.09
C LEU A 823 19.85 -15.90 37.33
N SER A 824 19.49 -17.01 38.01
CA SER A 824 19.55 -18.36 37.45
C SER A 824 18.71 -18.53 36.18
N SER A 825 19.02 -19.59 35.41
CA SER A 825 18.35 -19.91 34.15
C SER A 825 16.84 -20.09 34.31
N GLU A 826 16.41 -20.85 35.32
CA GLU A 826 14.98 -21.09 35.60
C GLU A 826 14.24 -19.81 36.01
N ALA A 827 14.84 -18.99 36.88
CA ALA A 827 14.23 -17.76 37.37
C ALA A 827 13.93 -16.77 36.24
N HIS A 828 14.66 -16.87 35.12
CA HIS A 828 14.53 -16.01 33.95
C HIS A 828 13.93 -16.74 32.73
N GLY A 829 13.24 -17.86 32.95
CA GLY A 829 12.37 -18.49 31.96
C GLY A 829 13.07 -19.40 30.96
N PHE A 830 14.10 -20.13 31.38
CA PHE A 830 14.56 -21.31 30.66
C PHE A 830 13.60 -22.48 30.90
N VAL A 831 13.17 -23.14 29.83
CA VAL A 831 12.27 -24.30 29.88
C VAL A 831 13.09 -25.52 29.49
N GLU A 832 13.41 -26.35 30.47
CA GLU A 832 14.21 -27.57 30.29
C GLU A 832 13.36 -28.71 29.74
N ASN A 833 12.09 -28.80 30.15
CA ASN A 833 11.22 -29.88 29.73
C ASN A 833 10.76 -29.70 28.27
N SER A 834 10.67 -30.81 27.54
CA SER A 834 10.06 -30.85 26.21
C SER A 834 8.52 -30.83 26.27
N TYR A 835 7.87 -30.60 25.13
CA TYR A 835 6.40 -30.68 25.07
C TYR A 835 5.87 -32.08 25.43
N ARG A 836 6.63 -33.13 25.10
CA ARG A 836 6.31 -34.51 25.48
C ARG A 836 6.52 -34.77 26.97
N GLY A 837 7.67 -34.34 27.51
CA GLY A 837 7.99 -34.49 28.94
C GLY A 837 6.99 -33.77 29.85
N GLY A 838 6.40 -32.69 29.33
CA GLY A 838 5.33 -31.95 29.97
C GLY A 838 5.88 -30.81 30.82
N LEU A 839 5.33 -29.61 30.62
CA LEU A 839 5.83 -28.40 31.27
C LEU A 839 5.38 -28.31 32.74
N THR A 840 6.30 -27.91 33.62
CA THR A 840 5.96 -27.52 34.99
C THR A 840 5.10 -26.24 35.00
N PRO A 841 4.41 -25.92 36.13
CA PRO A 841 3.59 -24.70 36.21
C PRO A 841 4.36 -23.41 35.93
N GLN A 842 5.63 -23.32 36.36
CA GLN A 842 6.51 -22.18 36.13
C GLN A 842 6.87 -22.06 34.64
N GLU A 843 7.34 -23.15 34.03
CA GLU A 843 7.70 -23.20 32.62
C GLU A 843 6.52 -22.90 31.71
N PHE A 844 5.34 -23.47 32.00
CA PHE A 844 4.12 -23.18 31.25
C PHE A 844 3.79 -21.69 31.27
N PHE A 845 3.97 -21.03 32.42
CA PHE A 845 3.71 -19.60 32.53
C PHE A 845 4.75 -18.76 31.78
N PHE A 846 6.03 -19.12 31.85
CA PHE A 846 7.08 -18.47 31.06
C PHE A 846 6.89 -18.65 29.56
N HIS A 847 6.52 -19.86 29.12
CA HIS A 847 6.19 -20.15 27.74
C HIS A 847 4.99 -19.31 27.25
N ALA A 848 3.96 -19.16 28.09
CA ALA A 848 2.84 -18.28 27.80
C ALA A 848 3.24 -16.79 27.69
N MET A 849 4.26 -16.33 28.44
CA MET A 849 4.80 -14.98 28.27
C MET A 849 5.51 -14.81 26.92
N GLY A 850 6.35 -15.77 26.53
CA GLY A 850 7.02 -15.77 25.22
C GLY A 850 6.02 -15.81 24.06
N GLY A 851 5.01 -16.69 24.14
CA GLY A 851 3.97 -16.81 23.11
C GLY A 851 3.15 -15.52 22.88
N ARG A 852 3.00 -14.68 23.92
CA ARG A 852 2.32 -13.37 23.77
C ARG A 852 3.09 -12.39 22.89
N GLU A 853 4.42 -12.49 22.82
CA GLU A 853 5.21 -11.64 21.92
C GLU A 853 4.80 -11.90 20.47
N GLY A 854 4.78 -13.17 20.04
CA GLY A 854 4.41 -13.54 18.67
C GLY A 854 3.02 -13.04 18.27
N LEU A 855 2.03 -13.15 19.15
CA LEU A 855 0.66 -12.66 18.90
C LEU A 855 0.60 -11.13 18.75
N VAL A 856 1.31 -10.40 19.60
CA VAL A 856 1.31 -8.93 19.58
C VAL A 856 2.11 -8.39 18.41
N ASP A 857 3.29 -8.95 18.14
CA ASP A 857 4.17 -8.48 17.07
C ASP A 857 3.53 -8.68 15.69
N THR A 858 2.87 -9.82 15.47
CA THR A 858 2.13 -10.09 14.23
C THR A 858 1.01 -9.07 14.01
N ALA A 859 0.26 -8.73 15.05
CA ALA A 859 -0.82 -7.75 14.97
C ALA A 859 -0.30 -6.31 14.76
N VAL A 860 0.77 -5.90 15.46
CA VAL A 860 1.29 -4.53 15.40
C VAL A 860 2.06 -4.26 14.10
N ARG A 861 2.88 -5.20 13.64
CA ARG A 861 3.71 -5.04 12.42
C ARG A 861 2.88 -4.79 11.17
N THR A 862 1.70 -5.41 11.08
CA THR A 862 0.76 -5.26 9.95
C THR A 862 0.40 -3.79 9.69
N SER A 863 0.20 -2.98 10.74
CA SER A 863 -0.16 -1.57 10.60
C SER A 863 0.97 -0.71 9.98
N LYS A 864 2.21 -0.94 10.41
CA LYS A 864 3.39 -0.21 9.91
C LYS A 864 3.73 -0.64 8.50
N SER A 865 3.74 -1.96 8.23
CA SER A 865 4.03 -2.53 6.92
C SER A 865 3.02 -2.04 5.88
N GLY A 866 1.72 -2.16 6.15
CA GLY A 866 0.68 -1.72 5.21
C GLY A 866 0.69 -0.20 4.96
N TYR A 867 1.03 0.61 5.97
CA TYR A 867 1.17 2.05 5.78
C TYR A 867 2.39 2.42 4.94
N LEU A 868 3.55 1.78 5.18
CA LEU A 868 4.76 1.97 4.38
C LEU A 868 4.51 1.55 2.93
N GLN A 869 3.96 0.35 2.73
CA GLN A 869 3.61 -0.16 1.41
C GLN A 869 2.70 0.82 0.66
N ARG A 870 1.65 1.34 1.32
CA ARG A 870 0.75 2.32 0.70
C ARG A 870 1.47 3.62 0.32
N ARG A 871 2.40 4.11 1.13
CA ARG A 871 3.19 5.30 0.80
C ARG A 871 4.07 5.06 -0.42
N LEU A 872 4.69 3.90 -0.53
CA LEU A 872 5.52 3.52 -1.66
C LEU A 872 4.69 3.32 -2.93
N ILE A 873 3.56 2.60 -2.85
CA ILE A 873 2.65 2.42 -4.00
C ILE A 873 2.19 3.77 -4.55
N ASN A 874 1.74 4.68 -3.68
CA ASN A 874 1.30 6.00 -4.13
C ASN A 874 2.43 6.88 -4.70
N ALA A 875 3.69 6.61 -4.35
CA ALA A 875 4.85 7.35 -4.86
C ALA A 875 5.36 6.79 -6.19
N LEU A 876 5.17 5.49 -6.43
CA LEU A 876 5.73 4.77 -7.59
C LEU A 876 4.68 4.39 -8.63
N SER A 877 3.38 4.62 -8.37
CA SER A 877 2.28 4.22 -9.26
C SER A 877 2.28 4.90 -10.62
N GLU A 878 2.99 6.01 -10.76
CA GLU A 878 3.08 6.81 -11.98
C GLU A 878 4.28 6.44 -12.85
N LEU A 879 5.14 5.52 -12.39
CA LEU A 879 6.32 5.11 -13.14
C LEU A 879 5.95 4.06 -14.18
N GLU A 880 6.37 4.29 -15.42
CA GLU A 880 6.22 3.33 -16.52
C GLU A 880 7.53 3.14 -17.28
N ALA A 881 7.79 1.91 -17.70
CA ALA A 881 8.88 1.57 -18.61
C ALA A 881 8.45 1.84 -20.06
N GLN A 882 9.19 2.71 -20.73
CA GLN A 882 8.92 3.12 -22.11
C GLN A 882 9.53 2.13 -23.11
N TYR A 883 9.08 2.21 -24.36
CA TYR A 883 9.62 1.39 -25.46
C TYR A 883 11.12 1.59 -25.72
N ASP A 884 11.71 2.70 -25.28
CA ASP A 884 13.15 2.98 -25.40
C ASP A 884 13.97 2.45 -24.21
N GLY A 885 13.35 1.73 -23.27
CA GLY A 885 14.01 1.17 -22.08
C GLY A 885 14.12 2.14 -20.89
N THR A 886 13.73 3.40 -21.06
CA THR A 886 13.75 4.39 -19.97
C THR A 886 12.54 4.22 -19.04
N VAL A 887 12.71 4.51 -17.75
CA VAL A 887 11.60 4.62 -16.79
C VAL A 887 11.26 6.09 -16.61
N ARG A 888 10.01 6.44 -16.89
CA ARG A 888 9.53 7.82 -16.81
C ARG A 888 8.30 7.93 -15.92
N ASP A 889 8.12 9.09 -15.31
CA ASP A 889 6.85 9.44 -14.68
C ASP A 889 5.82 9.92 -15.72
N THR A 890 4.58 10.15 -15.28
CA THR A 890 3.49 10.65 -16.15
C THR A 890 3.72 12.06 -16.69
N SER A 891 4.66 12.82 -16.11
CA SER A 891 5.08 14.14 -16.59
C SER A 891 6.19 14.05 -17.66
N GLY A 892 6.66 12.84 -17.97
CA GLY A 892 7.72 12.58 -18.94
C GLY A 892 9.13 12.78 -18.40
N ARG A 893 9.30 12.98 -17.09
CA ARG A 893 10.61 13.08 -16.46
C ARG A 893 11.24 11.70 -16.39
N ILE A 894 12.50 11.60 -16.84
CA ILE A 894 13.27 10.36 -16.79
C ILE A 894 13.73 10.13 -15.34
N VAL A 895 13.33 9.00 -14.77
CA VAL A 895 13.73 8.54 -13.44
C VAL A 895 14.89 7.55 -13.55
N GLN A 896 14.85 6.65 -14.53
CA GLN A 896 15.95 5.76 -14.89
C GLN A 896 16.18 5.82 -16.40
N PHE A 897 17.44 5.92 -16.81
CA PHE A 897 17.81 5.87 -18.23
C PHE A 897 17.68 4.46 -18.82
N GLU A 898 17.76 3.45 -17.97
CA GLU A 898 17.63 2.05 -18.32
C GLU A 898 16.93 1.34 -17.15
N PHE A 899 15.87 0.60 -17.45
CA PHE A 899 15.11 -0.14 -16.45
C PHE A 899 16.02 -1.14 -15.73
N GLY A 900 16.13 -1.04 -14.41
CA GLY A 900 16.93 -2.01 -13.64
C GLY A 900 18.44 -1.97 -13.90
N GLU A 901 18.96 -0.94 -14.56
CA GLU A 901 20.37 -0.80 -15.02
C GLU A 901 20.78 -1.73 -16.16
N ASP A 902 20.09 -2.86 -16.38
CA ASP A 902 20.41 -3.87 -17.38
C ASP A 902 19.26 -4.15 -18.38
N GLY A 903 18.10 -3.53 -18.17
CA GLY A 903 16.90 -3.73 -18.99
C GLY A 903 16.13 -5.03 -18.68
N THR A 904 16.54 -5.81 -17.68
CA THR A 904 16.02 -7.16 -17.46
C THR A 904 14.95 -7.18 -16.36
N SER A 905 13.85 -7.90 -16.61
CA SER A 905 12.83 -8.10 -15.58
C SER A 905 13.30 -9.16 -14.57
N PRO A 906 13.17 -8.92 -13.26
CA PRO A 906 13.48 -9.92 -12.24
C PRO A 906 12.74 -11.25 -12.41
N VAL A 907 11.58 -11.26 -13.09
CA VAL A 907 10.81 -12.48 -13.39
C VAL A 907 11.56 -13.40 -14.35
N LYS A 908 12.45 -12.86 -15.19
CA LYS A 908 13.13 -13.59 -16.28
C LYS A 908 14.54 -14.04 -15.92
N VAL A 909 15.10 -13.59 -14.81
CA VAL A 909 16.47 -13.88 -14.39
C VAL A 909 16.48 -15.12 -13.49
N SER A 910 17.52 -15.96 -13.59
CA SER A 910 17.78 -17.04 -12.62
C SER A 910 18.15 -16.43 -11.27
N SER A 911 17.69 -17.03 -10.18
CA SER A 911 17.84 -16.49 -8.82
C SER A 911 19.29 -16.55 -8.27
N GLY A 912 20.25 -17.08 -9.04
CA GLY A 912 21.53 -17.56 -8.54
C GLY A 912 22.76 -16.68 -8.74
N GLU A 913 22.81 -15.77 -9.72
CA GLU A 913 24.07 -15.09 -10.07
C GLU A 913 23.97 -13.56 -10.16
N GLU A 914 25.11 -12.89 -9.92
CA GLU A 914 25.28 -11.43 -10.09
C GLU A 914 25.09 -10.97 -11.55
N ASP A 915 24.99 -11.90 -12.49
CA ASP A 915 24.81 -11.66 -13.91
C ASP A 915 23.36 -11.95 -14.36
N GLY A 916 22.77 -11.02 -15.13
CA GLY A 916 21.39 -11.14 -15.64
C GLY A 916 21.14 -12.28 -16.63
N ILE A 917 22.17 -13.08 -16.94
CA ILE A 917 22.20 -14.20 -17.87
C ILE A 917 23.05 -15.30 -17.22
N ASP A 918 22.51 -16.50 -17.09
CA ASP A 918 23.26 -17.70 -16.69
C ASP A 918 24.24 -18.10 -17.80
N VAL A 919 25.42 -17.47 -17.79
CA VAL A 919 26.43 -17.67 -18.83
C VAL A 919 27.01 -19.07 -18.73
N GLU A 920 27.23 -19.60 -17.53
CA GLU A 920 27.78 -20.94 -17.33
C GLU A 920 26.81 -22.00 -17.89
N GLY A 921 25.54 -22.00 -17.49
CA GLY A 921 24.56 -22.95 -18.00
C GLY A 921 24.22 -22.80 -19.48
N ILE A 922 24.35 -21.59 -20.06
CA ILE A 922 24.23 -21.42 -21.52
C ILE A 922 25.48 -21.95 -22.23
N VAL A 923 26.68 -21.67 -21.72
CA VAL A 923 27.94 -22.13 -22.30
C VAL A 923 28.00 -23.66 -22.28
N ASP A 924 27.66 -24.29 -21.17
CA ASP A 924 27.65 -25.75 -21.05
C ASP A 924 26.71 -26.38 -22.07
N ARG A 925 25.47 -25.88 -22.19
CA ARG A 925 24.51 -26.35 -23.20
C ARG A 925 24.97 -26.14 -24.64
N VAL A 926 25.57 -24.99 -24.95
CA VAL A 926 26.08 -24.71 -26.31
C VAL A 926 27.27 -25.64 -26.62
N VAL A 927 28.15 -25.86 -25.65
CA VAL A 927 29.26 -26.80 -25.77
C VAL A 927 28.71 -28.21 -26.00
N ASP A 928 27.72 -28.64 -25.23
CA ASP A 928 27.09 -29.96 -25.37
C ASP A 928 26.37 -30.15 -26.71
N ALA A 929 25.69 -29.12 -27.20
CA ALA A 929 25.03 -29.18 -28.50
C ALA A 929 26.00 -29.20 -29.70
N GLU A 930 27.21 -28.65 -29.55
CA GLU A 930 28.21 -28.56 -30.61
C GLU A 930 29.05 -29.84 -30.78
N PHE A 931 29.17 -30.68 -29.75
CA PHE A 931 29.99 -31.89 -29.79
C PHE A 931 29.14 -33.17 -29.75
N ALA A 932 29.35 -34.08 -30.71
CA ALA A 932 28.57 -35.31 -30.84
C ALA A 932 29.07 -36.46 -29.93
N SER A 933 30.16 -36.24 -29.17
CA SER A 933 30.72 -37.21 -28.23
C SER A 933 31.56 -36.52 -27.14
N ASP A 934 31.54 -37.10 -25.93
CA ASP A 934 32.28 -36.58 -24.77
C ASP A 934 33.79 -36.49 -25.03
N GLU A 935 34.37 -37.40 -25.83
CA GLU A 935 35.79 -37.33 -26.21
C GLU A 935 36.12 -36.10 -27.07
N GLU A 936 35.18 -35.60 -27.87
CA GLU A 936 35.38 -34.37 -28.66
C GLU A 936 35.23 -33.12 -27.79
N LYS A 937 34.28 -33.14 -26.85
CA LYS A 937 34.07 -32.11 -25.81
C LYS A 937 35.31 -31.97 -24.91
N GLU A 938 35.77 -33.08 -24.30
CA GLU A 938 36.98 -33.13 -23.44
C GLU A 938 38.23 -32.62 -24.18
N ARG A 939 38.36 -32.93 -25.49
CA ARG A 939 39.50 -32.48 -26.31
C ARG A 939 39.41 -30.99 -26.67
N PHE A 940 38.22 -30.44 -26.80
CA PHE A 940 37.99 -29.01 -27.04
C PHE A 940 38.24 -28.19 -25.77
N LEU A 941 37.74 -28.67 -24.62
CA LEU A 941 37.94 -28.07 -23.30
C LEU A 941 39.39 -28.20 -22.79
N GLY A 942 40.17 -29.11 -23.38
CA GLY A 942 41.60 -29.28 -23.11
C GLY A 942 41.90 -30.19 -21.92
N GLU A 943 40.91 -30.95 -21.45
CA GLU A 943 41.04 -31.89 -20.33
C GLU A 943 41.79 -33.19 -20.73
N ARG A 944 41.86 -33.48 -22.04
CA ARG A 944 42.74 -34.50 -22.62
C ARG A 944 43.68 -33.90 -23.65
N GLU A 945 44.99 -34.12 -23.47
CA GLU A 945 45.97 -33.80 -24.51
C GLU A 945 45.70 -34.65 -25.78
N PRO A 946 45.68 -34.05 -26.98
CA PRO A 946 45.52 -34.81 -28.20
C PRO A 946 46.69 -35.79 -28.35
N PRO A 947 46.45 -37.05 -28.75
CA PRO A 947 47.53 -38.00 -28.97
C PRO A 947 48.42 -37.47 -30.10
N THR A 948 49.60 -36.99 -29.72
CA THR A 948 50.61 -36.48 -30.64
C THR A 948 51.41 -37.63 -31.23
N ASN A 949 50.76 -38.58 -31.90
CA ASN A 949 51.47 -39.42 -32.86
C ASN A 949 50.57 -40.14 -33.88
N LEU A 950 50.82 -39.81 -35.15
CA LEU A 950 50.31 -40.47 -36.35
C LEU A 950 50.85 -41.90 -36.57
N SER A 951 51.41 -42.56 -35.55
CA SER A 951 52.04 -43.89 -35.68
C SER A 951 51.25 -45.05 -35.10
N GLU A 952 50.09 -44.83 -34.47
CA GLU A 952 49.28 -45.93 -33.92
C GLU A 952 48.12 -46.39 -34.82
N HIS A 953 47.95 -45.78 -35.99
CA HIS A 953 47.10 -46.31 -37.07
C HIS A 953 47.83 -47.31 -37.99
N ALA A 954 48.79 -48.07 -37.47
CA ALA A 954 49.37 -49.20 -38.19
C ALA A 954 48.61 -50.48 -37.83
N GLY A 955 47.62 -50.83 -38.65
CA GLY A 955 47.02 -52.16 -38.66
C GLY A 955 48.07 -53.28 -38.78
N PRO A 956 47.73 -54.53 -38.44
CA PRO A 956 48.71 -55.59 -38.27
C PRO A 956 49.27 -56.04 -39.62
N GLY A 957 50.44 -55.52 -39.97
CA GLY A 957 51.24 -56.08 -41.05
C GLY A 957 52.15 -55.08 -41.72
N LEU A 958 53.37 -54.92 -41.21
CA LEU A 958 54.57 -54.97 -42.05
C LEU A 958 55.84 -55.08 -41.19
N ASN A 959 56.54 -56.15 -41.47
CA ASN A 959 57.75 -56.64 -40.83
C ASN A 959 59.00 -56.01 -41.46
N LYS A 960 60.09 -56.01 -40.67
CA LYS A 960 61.53 -55.98 -41.05
C LYS A 960 62.11 -54.63 -41.51
N ALA A 961 63.10 -54.12 -40.76
CA ALA A 961 64.50 -54.54 -40.88
C ALA A 961 65.44 -53.67 -40.02
N GLY A 962 66.36 -54.33 -39.31
CA GLY A 962 67.72 -53.84 -39.05
C GLY A 962 67.90 -52.84 -37.90
N GLY A 963 68.47 -53.32 -36.78
CA GLY A 963 69.29 -52.47 -35.90
C GLY A 963 70.60 -52.03 -36.60
N PRO A 964 71.60 -51.44 -35.91
CA PRO A 964 71.79 -51.44 -34.45
C PRO A 964 72.19 -50.08 -33.83
N GLY A 965 72.01 -49.97 -32.51
CA GLY A 965 72.93 -49.35 -31.55
C GLY A 965 73.09 -47.83 -31.59
N VAL A 966 72.86 -47.18 -30.44
CA VAL A 966 73.92 -46.67 -29.54
C VAL A 966 73.24 -46.29 -28.21
N GLU A 967 73.77 -46.84 -27.11
CA GLU A 967 73.50 -46.42 -25.73
C GLU A 967 74.21 -45.09 -25.44
N SER A 968 73.56 -44.19 -24.71
CA SER A 968 74.24 -43.40 -23.67
C SER A 968 73.24 -42.94 -22.63
N ASP A 969 73.51 -43.37 -21.39
CA ASP A 969 72.89 -42.92 -20.14
C ASP A 969 73.04 -41.41 -19.95
N ASP A 970 71.95 -40.75 -19.58
CA ASP A 970 71.82 -39.86 -18.42
C ASP A 970 70.34 -39.81 -17.98
#